data_AF-A0A1S2CL63-F1
#
_entry.id   AF-A0A1S2CL63-F1
#
_cell.length_a   1.000
_cell.length_b   1.000
_cell.length_c   1.000
_cell.angle_alpha   90.00
_cell.angle_beta   90.00
_cell.angle_gamma   90.00
#
_symmetry.space_group_name_H-M   'P 1'
#
loop_
_entity.id
_entity.type
_entity.pdbx_description
1 polymer ?
#
loop_
_entity_poly.entity_id
_entity_poly.type
_entity_poly.pdbx_seq_one_letter_code
_entity_poly.pdbx_strand_id
1 'polypeptide(L)'
;MMTHFFAAFLYFVEKTLGLSKPVRSSEKPSRDGENSYRNAQSDDDKYNYQVTLDKICQRLHIGSSLSQNILSNHIDILESVCNVLVRKDIITKDPLENELNVYTKNSIIPLICTDIYIFKEQSSEESIYYHLDEILRQENLILIKEGQERFRKLTAQKYIRELIKNNYILEFCESRKYNNPELFIQELLDYLNELHKKGNQTCKTLNEKISLCQKRLSDCNLNSYNLNSISAAYTAVIILQDIDNKTGMFGHFHKTYNQVVIGSNPLLNNLKKTLRFVLDDNYDEFNEEDKALGKLLGLPPLLLVKERRIERINNVVDCVLRLFDTPLMPPFKEKFGFAKLKENLDLLSHMVYPPPAPYFYSLDIDNGHINFEHNPSENPTHANYIVFNRDYFSTIAELADDPTNQYQDYFSQYIPLLEILDSLQRALPEKALDVIDNINEFSLSTFGFNKYALAVLTIGLLYNKRASEIKNISLLPQVNDTLNHEGNISILLYRSRFLDSWLSEDSYNKHSVIFSLNQYRHYNLYLAKAIYCYNFTIARHTTPASGIHYNVFEQPLLTVDIHNLNYDSKLICHNLLERLNIVCGKVLSGLDKVNTGVDLKDPNALVNFVYDLSRAKIISKNEFMSNLIHCITDSSLGACLLDYLTLIMLFSVPGDNVNNIIKLGEKSDVVQLLFLAYEELSSRMSKK
;
A
#
# COMPACT_ATOMS: atom_id res chain seq x y z
N MET A 1 -11.27 -3.40 -10.93
CA MET A 1 -10.19 -3.14 -9.95
C MET A 1 -9.70 -1.72 -10.14
N MET A 2 -10.01 -0.82 -9.21
CA MET A 2 -9.40 0.52 -9.15
C MET A 2 -8.12 0.40 -8.30
N THR A 3 -7.08 1.09 -8.74
CA THR A 3 -5.73 1.06 -8.18
C THR A 3 -5.66 1.83 -6.87
N HIS A 4 -5.03 1.21 -5.87
CA HIS A 4 -4.44 1.86 -4.69
C HIS A 4 -3.91 3.27 -5.04
N PHE A 5 -4.06 4.32 -4.21
CA PHE A 5 -3.58 5.68 -4.53
C PHE A 5 -2.12 5.69 -5.01
N PHE A 6 -1.27 4.89 -4.35
CA PHE A 6 0.12 4.70 -4.79
C PHE A 6 0.23 3.83 -6.06
N ALA A 7 -0.63 2.84 -6.28
CA ALA A 7 -0.62 2.08 -7.54
C ALA A 7 -1.10 2.93 -8.73
N ALA A 8 -2.01 3.88 -8.50
CA ALA A 8 -2.42 4.87 -9.50
C ALA A 8 -1.28 5.85 -9.80
N PHE A 9 -0.51 6.23 -8.77
CA PHE A 9 0.73 6.98 -8.92
C PHE A 9 1.79 6.19 -9.70
N LEU A 10 2.06 4.93 -9.36
CA LEU A 10 3.01 4.08 -10.08
C LEU A 10 2.59 3.82 -11.53
N TYR A 11 1.31 3.54 -11.77
CA TYR A 11 0.77 3.44 -13.13
C TYR A 11 1.00 4.73 -13.91
N PHE A 12 0.83 5.87 -13.25
CA PHE A 12 1.11 7.13 -13.88
C PHE A 12 2.59 7.32 -14.18
N VAL A 13 3.48 7.03 -13.22
CA VAL A 13 4.93 7.09 -13.43
C VAL A 13 5.34 6.15 -14.56
N GLU A 14 4.83 4.93 -14.61
CA GLU A 14 5.04 3.96 -15.69
C GLU A 14 4.63 4.53 -17.05
N LYS A 15 3.43 5.13 -17.13
CA LYS A 15 2.91 5.76 -18.34
C LYS A 15 3.73 6.97 -18.76
N THR A 16 4.08 7.85 -17.81
CA THR A 16 4.90 9.04 -18.02
C THR A 16 6.28 8.64 -18.53
N LEU A 17 6.89 7.58 -17.99
CA LEU A 17 8.19 7.04 -18.43
C LEU A 17 8.10 6.20 -19.73
N GLY A 18 6.91 5.99 -20.28
CA GLY A 18 6.70 5.30 -21.55
C GLY A 18 6.92 3.79 -21.48
N LEU A 19 6.77 3.20 -20.29
CA LEU A 19 6.99 1.78 -20.03
C LEU A 19 5.72 0.93 -20.28
N SER A 20 4.56 1.58 -20.45
CA SER A 20 3.27 0.92 -20.67
C SER A 20 3.17 0.20 -22.04
N LYS A 21 2.70 -1.06 -22.07
CA LYS A 21 2.49 -1.85 -23.30
C LYS A 21 1.39 -1.25 -24.24
N PRO A 22 1.47 -1.44 -25.57
CA PRO A 22 0.46 -0.94 -26.52
C PRO A 22 -0.87 -1.68 -26.38
N VAL A 23 -1.98 -0.93 -26.40
CA VAL A 23 -3.34 -1.51 -26.51
C VAL A 23 -3.77 -1.61 -27.97
N ARG A 24 -4.39 -2.74 -28.31
CA ARG A 24 -4.86 -3.03 -29.67
C ARG A 24 -6.00 -2.08 -30.06
N SER A 25 -6.00 -1.71 -31.34
CA SER A 25 -6.83 -0.68 -31.98
C SER A 25 -8.35 -0.96 -32.06
N SER A 26 -8.84 -2.08 -31.52
CA SER A 26 -10.27 -2.41 -31.47
C SER A 26 -11.02 -1.80 -30.28
N GLU A 27 -10.34 -1.15 -29.34
CA GLU A 27 -10.93 -0.50 -28.17
C GLU A 27 -10.72 1.02 -28.25
N LYS A 28 -11.55 1.71 -29.04
CA LYS A 28 -11.59 3.18 -28.98
C LYS A 28 -12.19 3.60 -27.62
N PRO A 29 -11.58 4.56 -26.90
CA PRO A 29 -12.03 4.97 -25.58
C PRO A 29 -13.36 5.75 -25.69
N SER A 30 -14.36 5.36 -24.89
CA SER A 30 -15.36 6.31 -24.42
C SER A 30 -14.66 7.35 -23.54
N ARG A 31 -15.24 8.56 -23.42
CA ARG A 31 -14.68 9.72 -22.71
C ARG A 31 -14.44 9.54 -21.20
N ASP A 32 -14.60 8.33 -20.66
CA ASP A 32 -14.35 7.97 -19.27
C ASP A 32 -13.05 7.14 -19.18
N GLY A 33 -11.93 7.86 -19.00
CA GLY A 33 -10.57 7.40 -19.26
C GLY A 33 -9.98 6.31 -18.36
N GLU A 34 -10.77 5.55 -17.60
CA GLU A 34 -10.27 4.55 -16.63
C GLU A 34 -10.82 3.13 -16.84
N ASN A 35 -11.94 2.95 -17.55
CA ASN A 35 -12.58 1.64 -17.66
C ASN A 35 -12.27 0.86 -18.94
N SER A 36 -11.81 1.51 -20.01
CA SER A 36 -11.68 0.84 -21.32
C SER A 36 -10.45 -0.05 -21.46
N TYR A 37 -9.42 0.11 -20.62
CA TYR A 37 -8.17 -0.66 -20.72
C TYR A 37 -8.20 -2.03 -20.02
N ARG A 38 -9.27 -2.35 -19.27
CA ARG A 38 -9.38 -3.60 -18.49
C ARG A 38 -9.41 -4.87 -19.35
N ASN A 39 -9.75 -4.73 -20.63
CA ASN A 39 -10.04 -5.85 -21.54
C ASN A 39 -8.89 -6.19 -22.52
N ALA A 40 -7.82 -5.38 -22.59
CA ALA A 40 -6.79 -5.52 -23.62
C ALA A 40 -5.53 -6.32 -23.23
N GLN A 41 -5.40 -6.80 -21.98
CA GLN A 41 -4.20 -7.52 -21.51
C GLN A 41 -4.50 -9.01 -21.36
N SER A 42 -3.72 -9.87 -22.00
CA SER A 42 -3.77 -11.33 -21.84
C SER A 42 -3.46 -11.75 -20.41
N ASP A 43 -4.11 -12.83 -19.96
CA ASP A 43 -4.14 -13.29 -18.56
C ASP A 43 -2.76 -13.60 -17.93
N ASP A 44 -1.72 -13.88 -18.72
CA ASP A 44 -0.38 -14.24 -18.21
C ASP A 44 0.53 -13.05 -17.84
N ASP A 45 0.24 -11.84 -18.34
CA ASP A 45 1.19 -10.71 -18.31
C ASP A 45 0.77 -9.58 -17.34
N LYS A 46 -0.36 -9.73 -16.68
CA LYS A 46 -1.03 -8.67 -15.90
C LYS A 46 -0.42 -8.42 -14.51
N TYR A 47 0.52 -9.26 -14.04
CA TYR A 47 0.76 -9.40 -12.58
C TYR A 47 2.19 -9.32 -12.08
N ASN A 48 3.18 -8.89 -12.88
CA ASN A 48 4.54 -8.73 -12.36
C ASN A 48 4.83 -7.30 -11.90
N TYR A 49 4.17 -6.88 -10.81
CA TYR A 49 4.37 -5.57 -10.15
C TYR A 49 5.85 -5.30 -9.86
N GLN A 50 6.60 -6.33 -9.46
CA GLN A 50 8.03 -6.22 -9.19
C GLN A 50 8.82 -5.86 -10.46
N VAL A 51 8.57 -6.55 -11.58
CA VAL A 51 9.27 -6.24 -12.85
C VAL A 51 8.94 -4.83 -13.35
N THR A 52 7.72 -4.34 -13.12
CA THR A 52 7.35 -2.96 -13.46
C THR A 52 8.08 -1.96 -12.55
N LEU A 53 8.11 -2.21 -11.24
CA LEU A 53 8.86 -1.40 -10.28
C LEU A 53 10.36 -1.36 -10.60
N ASP A 54 10.98 -2.50 -10.90
CA ASP A 54 12.40 -2.59 -11.24
C ASP A 54 12.70 -1.74 -12.49
N LYS A 55 11.83 -1.76 -13.50
CA LYS A 55 11.98 -0.91 -14.70
C LYS A 55 11.82 0.58 -14.38
N ILE A 56 10.89 0.93 -13.50
CA ILE A 56 10.69 2.32 -13.06
C ILE A 56 11.94 2.80 -12.31
N CYS A 57 12.41 2.06 -11.31
CA CYS A 57 13.61 2.38 -10.52
C CYS A 57 14.83 2.50 -11.43
N GLN A 58 15.07 1.50 -12.29
CA GLN A 58 16.17 1.54 -13.26
C GLN A 58 16.13 2.80 -14.11
N ARG A 59 14.96 3.23 -14.59
CA ARG A 59 14.83 4.41 -15.45
C ARG A 59 14.98 5.73 -14.69
N LEU A 60 14.47 5.81 -13.46
CA LEU A 60 14.60 6.99 -12.60
C LEU A 60 16.04 7.21 -12.14
N HIS A 61 16.80 6.14 -11.91
CA HIS A 61 18.14 6.18 -11.34
C HIS A 61 19.29 6.19 -12.36
N ILE A 62 18.98 6.21 -13.67
CA ILE A 62 20.02 6.41 -14.70
C ILE A 62 20.83 7.67 -14.38
N GLY A 63 22.15 7.55 -14.48
CA GLY A 63 23.08 8.66 -14.23
C GLY A 63 23.20 9.08 -12.77
N SER A 64 22.64 8.34 -11.81
CA SER A 64 22.82 8.60 -10.38
C SER A 64 24.07 7.88 -9.85
N SER A 65 24.83 8.57 -9.00
CA SER A 65 25.94 7.98 -8.21
C SER A 65 25.69 8.00 -6.70
N LEU A 66 24.42 8.11 -6.28
CA LEU A 66 24.01 7.99 -4.87
C LEU A 66 24.27 6.59 -4.31
N SER A 67 24.25 6.46 -2.98
CA SER A 67 24.46 5.19 -2.29
C SER A 67 23.42 4.15 -2.68
N GLN A 68 23.80 2.87 -2.66
CA GLN A 68 22.90 1.76 -3.01
C GLN A 68 21.65 1.75 -2.12
N ASN A 69 21.78 2.13 -0.83
CA ASN A 69 20.66 2.23 0.11
C ASN A 69 19.63 3.27 -0.36
N ILE A 70 20.07 4.47 -0.77
CA ILE A 70 19.15 5.52 -1.26
C ILE A 70 18.39 5.03 -2.50
N LEU A 71 19.08 4.34 -3.42
CA LEU A 71 18.48 3.82 -4.64
C LEU A 71 17.48 2.69 -4.34
N SER A 72 17.86 1.72 -3.50
CA SER A 72 17.00 0.57 -3.17
C SER A 72 15.77 0.99 -2.37
N ASN A 73 15.91 1.95 -1.44
CA ASN A 73 14.83 2.37 -0.56
C ASN A 73 13.88 3.40 -1.18
N HIS A 74 14.22 3.99 -2.34
CA HIS A 74 13.55 5.15 -2.93
C HIS A 74 12.01 5.02 -2.99
N ILE A 75 11.52 4.08 -3.79
CA ILE A 75 10.09 3.95 -4.06
C ILE A 75 9.35 3.43 -2.82
N ASP A 76 9.93 2.49 -2.08
CA ASP A 76 9.28 1.93 -0.90
C ASP A 76 9.09 2.95 0.23
N ILE A 77 10.06 3.85 0.46
CA ILE A 77 9.92 4.91 1.47
C ILE A 77 8.85 5.91 1.03
N LEU A 78 8.86 6.34 -0.24
CA LEU A 78 7.85 7.26 -0.75
C LEU A 78 6.44 6.64 -0.66
N GLU A 79 6.30 5.36 -1.01
CA GLU A 79 5.06 4.59 -0.83
C GLU A 79 4.61 4.64 0.63
N SER A 80 5.50 4.26 1.54
CA SER A 80 5.19 4.16 2.96
C SER A 80 4.79 5.50 3.56
N VAL A 81 5.51 6.58 3.22
CA VAL A 81 5.21 7.95 3.66
C VAL A 81 3.84 8.39 3.15
N CYS A 82 3.54 8.17 1.86
CA CYS A 82 2.23 8.51 1.29
C CYS A 82 1.11 7.73 1.96
N ASN A 83 1.30 6.43 2.19
CA ASN A 83 0.32 5.56 2.82
C ASN A 83 0.01 5.98 4.26
N VAL A 84 1.02 6.41 5.03
CA VAL A 84 0.80 6.94 6.39
C VAL A 84 0.14 8.31 6.35
N LEU A 85 0.56 9.22 5.46
CA LEU A 85 -0.01 10.57 5.36
C LEU A 85 -1.49 10.56 5.00
N VAL A 86 -1.93 9.62 4.16
CA VAL A 86 -3.35 9.48 3.79
C VAL A 86 -4.25 9.20 5.00
N ARG A 87 -3.71 8.61 6.08
CA ARG A 87 -4.45 8.35 7.32
C ARG A 87 -4.49 9.51 8.29
N LYS A 88 -3.66 10.54 8.08
CA LYS A 88 -3.57 11.64 9.03
C LYS A 88 -4.73 12.59 8.81
N ASP A 89 -5.39 12.93 9.91
CA ASP A 89 -6.49 13.88 9.92
C ASP A 89 -6.00 15.28 9.57
N ILE A 90 -6.60 15.86 8.53
CA ILE A 90 -6.36 17.25 8.13
C ILE A 90 -7.68 17.98 8.27
N ILE A 91 -7.77 18.85 9.28
CA ILE A 91 -8.98 19.61 9.60
C ILE A 91 -9.18 20.71 8.55
N THR A 92 -10.19 20.58 7.70
CA THR A 92 -10.56 21.54 6.65
C THR A 92 -11.78 22.36 7.03
N LYS A 93 -11.83 23.63 6.59
CA LYS A 93 -12.87 24.60 6.99
C LYS A 93 -14.16 24.51 6.21
N ASP A 94 -14.18 23.85 5.07
CA ASP A 94 -15.35 23.86 4.19
C ASP A 94 -15.38 22.52 3.44
N PRO A 95 -16.53 21.83 3.33
CA PRO A 95 -16.67 20.69 2.42
C PRO A 95 -16.32 21.05 0.96
N LEU A 96 -16.31 22.34 0.59
CA LEU A 96 -15.86 22.85 -0.71
C LEU A 96 -14.35 23.10 -0.81
N GLU A 97 -13.62 23.13 0.31
CA GLU A 97 -12.16 23.24 0.28
C GLU A 97 -11.64 21.89 -0.24
N ASN A 98 -11.26 21.85 -1.52
CA ASN A 98 -10.85 20.62 -2.19
C ASN A 98 -9.69 19.96 -1.42
N GLU A 99 -10.00 18.96 -0.58
CA GLU A 99 -9.06 18.25 0.30
C GLU A 99 -7.85 17.73 -0.49
N LEU A 100 -8.09 17.27 -1.72
CA LEU A 100 -7.05 16.82 -2.63
C LEU A 100 -6.09 17.96 -2.99
N ASN A 101 -6.58 19.19 -3.16
CA ASN A 101 -5.72 20.36 -3.40
C ASN A 101 -4.91 20.72 -2.15
N VAL A 102 -5.51 20.68 -0.96
CA VAL A 102 -4.80 20.94 0.30
C VAL A 102 -3.68 19.91 0.50
N TYR A 103 -4.01 18.63 0.33
CA TYR A 103 -3.04 17.54 0.40
C TYR A 103 -1.96 17.69 -0.68
N THR A 104 -2.34 17.91 -1.94
CA THR A 104 -1.39 18.10 -3.04
C THR A 104 -0.41 19.25 -2.75
N LYS A 105 -0.93 20.38 -2.26
CA LYS A 105 -0.17 21.58 -1.94
C LYS A 105 0.84 21.39 -0.80
N ASN A 106 0.42 20.71 0.27
CA ASN A 106 1.14 20.71 1.54
C ASN A 106 1.88 19.40 1.85
N SER A 107 1.54 18.29 1.17
CA SER A 107 2.27 17.02 1.27
C SER A 107 2.97 16.62 -0.02
N ILE A 108 2.21 16.39 -1.10
CA ILE A 108 2.74 15.81 -2.34
C ILE A 108 3.78 16.72 -3.00
N ILE A 109 3.48 18.01 -3.18
CA ILE A 109 4.41 18.97 -3.79
C ILE A 109 5.73 19.07 -2.98
N PRO A 110 5.71 19.30 -1.65
CA PRO A 110 6.93 19.30 -0.84
C PRO A 110 7.76 18.02 -0.92
N LEU A 111 7.10 16.84 -0.93
CA LEU A 111 7.76 15.55 -1.08
C LEU A 111 8.44 15.43 -2.45
N ILE A 112 7.75 15.71 -3.55
CA ILE A 112 8.33 15.68 -4.91
C ILE A 112 9.49 16.68 -5.03
N CYS A 113 9.34 17.91 -4.52
CA CYS A 113 10.41 18.90 -4.58
C CYS A 113 11.66 18.45 -3.82
N THR A 114 11.47 17.79 -2.67
CA THR A 114 12.55 17.26 -1.84
C THR A 114 13.19 16.04 -2.50
N ASP A 115 12.39 15.16 -3.11
CA ASP A 115 12.85 14.02 -3.91
C ASP A 115 13.77 14.49 -5.04
N ILE A 116 13.29 15.42 -5.87
CA ILE A 116 14.09 16.00 -6.96
C ILE A 116 15.40 16.59 -6.43
N TYR A 117 15.34 17.29 -5.30
CA TYR A 117 16.53 17.88 -4.70
C TYR A 117 17.55 16.84 -4.22
N ILE A 118 17.10 15.73 -3.63
CA ILE A 118 18.01 14.66 -3.15
C ILE A 118 18.65 13.97 -4.35
N PHE A 119 17.84 13.53 -5.32
CA PHE A 119 18.33 12.74 -6.43
C PHE A 119 19.17 13.51 -7.45
N LYS A 120 19.10 14.85 -7.46
CA LYS A 120 19.98 15.67 -8.32
C LYS A 120 21.41 15.82 -7.79
N GLU A 121 21.67 15.63 -6.49
CA GLU A 121 22.97 16.03 -5.88
C GLU A 121 24.20 15.31 -6.46
N GLN A 122 24.00 14.06 -6.89
CA GLN A 122 25.05 13.23 -7.48
C GLN A 122 24.52 12.63 -8.79
N SER A 123 24.01 13.51 -9.65
CA SER A 123 23.42 13.13 -10.93
C SER A 123 24.27 13.64 -12.10
N SER A 124 24.45 12.80 -13.12
CA SER A 124 25.09 13.17 -14.38
C SER A 124 24.06 13.72 -15.37
N GLU A 125 24.53 14.24 -16.51
CA GLU A 125 23.66 14.66 -17.60
C GLU A 125 22.79 13.52 -18.16
N GLU A 126 23.08 12.25 -17.89
CA GLU A 126 22.18 11.17 -18.30
C GLU A 126 20.96 11.01 -17.38
N SER A 127 20.92 11.75 -16.27
CA SER A 127 19.89 11.65 -15.26
C SER A 127 18.71 12.59 -15.52
N ILE A 128 17.50 12.07 -15.29
CA ILE A 128 16.27 12.87 -15.32
C ILE A 128 16.33 13.97 -14.25
N TYR A 129 16.86 13.64 -13.06
CA TYR A 129 16.92 14.56 -11.93
C TYR A 129 17.87 15.74 -12.15
N TYR A 130 18.97 15.52 -12.88
CA TYR A 130 19.87 16.59 -13.33
C TYR A 130 19.10 17.63 -14.16
N HIS A 131 18.37 17.17 -15.18
CA HIS A 131 17.62 18.07 -16.06
C HIS A 131 16.41 18.70 -15.38
N LEU A 132 15.77 18.02 -14.42
CA LEU A 132 14.70 18.63 -13.61
C LEU A 132 15.23 19.86 -12.85
N ASP A 133 16.39 19.75 -12.18
CA ASP A 133 17.03 20.88 -11.48
C ASP A 133 17.40 22.01 -12.44
N GLU A 134 18.08 21.70 -13.54
CA GLU A 134 18.50 22.70 -14.54
C GLU A 134 17.33 23.46 -15.16
N ILE A 135 16.23 22.77 -15.47
CA ILE A 135 15.02 23.41 -16.02
C ILE A 135 14.31 24.24 -14.95
N LEU A 136 14.22 23.75 -13.71
CA LEU A 136 13.54 24.44 -12.62
C LEU A 136 14.25 25.74 -12.20
N ARG A 137 15.56 25.83 -12.42
CA ARG A 137 16.35 27.05 -12.19
C ARG A 137 16.26 28.09 -13.31
N GLN A 138 15.67 27.75 -14.46
CA GLN A 138 15.55 28.68 -15.57
C GLN A 138 14.68 29.89 -15.20
N GLU A 139 15.13 31.08 -15.58
CA GLU A 139 14.31 32.27 -15.50
C GLU A 139 13.09 32.14 -16.43
N ASN A 140 11.98 32.78 -16.06
CA ASN A 140 10.74 32.79 -16.86
C ASN A 140 10.12 31.41 -17.09
N LEU A 141 10.27 30.45 -16.17
CA LEU A 141 9.62 29.14 -16.25
C LEU A 141 8.09 29.20 -16.03
N ILE A 142 7.59 30.28 -15.42
CA ILE A 142 6.18 30.47 -15.13
C ILE A 142 5.49 31.27 -16.25
N LEU A 143 4.33 30.78 -16.69
CA LEU A 143 3.40 31.48 -17.57
C LEU A 143 2.11 31.76 -16.80
N ILE A 144 1.70 33.03 -16.69
CA ILE A 144 0.39 33.37 -16.13
C ILE A 144 -0.65 33.27 -17.26
N LYS A 145 -1.58 32.32 -17.15
CA LYS A 145 -2.68 32.13 -18.09
C LYS A 145 -3.98 31.99 -17.30
N GLU A 146 -4.98 32.81 -17.62
CA GLU A 146 -6.30 32.77 -16.96
C GLU A 146 -6.21 32.89 -15.42
N GLY A 147 -5.24 33.67 -14.92
CA GLY A 147 -4.99 33.83 -13.48
C GLY A 147 -4.25 32.66 -12.81
N GLN A 148 -3.87 31.62 -13.58
CA GLN A 148 -3.10 30.48 -13.08
C GLN A 148 -1.64 30.53 -13.52
N GLU A 149 -0.75 30.18 -12.60
CA GLU A 149 0.69 30.02 -12.88
C GLU A 149 0.95 28.62 -13.44
N ARG A 150 1.25 28.56 -14.74
CA ARG A 150 1.43 27.35 -15.55
C ARG A 150 2.87 27.16 -16.01
N PHE A 151 3.23 25.94 -16.38
CA PHE A 151 4.56 25.63 -16.92
C PHE A 151 4.77 26.25 -18.30
N ARG A 152 5.77 27.13 -18.43
CA ARG A 152 6.12 27.75 -19.70
C ARG A 152 6.94 26.79 -20.56
N LYS A 153 6.25 26.05 -21.43
CA LYS A 153 6.84 25.12 -22.41
C LYS A 153 7.93 25.77 -23.29
N LEU A 154 7.82 27.05 -23.62
CA LEU A 154 8.84 27.77 -24.42
C LEU A 154 10.21 27.83 -23.74
N THR A 155 10.26 27.95 -22.41
CA THR A 155 11.52 28.02 -21.66
C THR A 155 12.22 26.66 -21.70
N ALA A 156 11.48 25.58 -21.44
CA ALA A 156 11.97 24.22 -21.57
C ALA A 156 12.40 23.88 -23.02
N GLN A 157 11.70 24.41 -24.02
CA GLN A 157 12.07 24.23 -25.42
C GLN A 157 13.44 24.84 -25.73
N LYS A 158 13.71 26.05 -25.22
CA LYS A 158 15.02 26.71 -25.39
C LYS A 158 16.13 25.88 -24.77
N TYR A 159 15.94 25.41 -23.54
CA TYR A 159 16.88 24.54 -22.83
C TYR A 159 17.25 23.29 -23.65
N ILE A 160 16.25 22.55 -24.15
CA ILE A 160 16.52 21.35 -24.97
C ILE A 160 17.26 21.72 -26.27
N ARG A 161 16.90 22.82 -26.94
CA ARG A 161 17.61 23.26 -28.15
C ARG A 161 19.07 23.58 -27.88
N GLU A 162 19.37 24.21 -26.75
CA GLU A 162 20.75 24.52 -26.34
C GLU A 162 21.53 23.26 -25.97
N LEU A 163 20.92 22.34 -25.22
CA LEU A 163 21.52 21.04 -24.90
C LEU A 163 21.90 20.25 -26.15
N ILE A 164 20.98 20.16 -27.12
CA ILE A 164 21.22 19.50 -28.41
C ILE A 164 22.36 20.18 -29.18
N LYS A 165 22.42 21.51 -29.17
CA LYS A 165 23.50 22.24 -29.85
C LYS A 165 24.86 22.00 -29.20
N ASN A 166 24.92 22.04 -27.87
CA ASN A 166 26.17 21.93 -27.13
C ASN A 166 26.72 20.50 -27.15
N ASN A 167 25.89 19.51 -26.88
CA ASN A 167 26.33 18.11 -26.80
C ASN A 167 26.46 17.45 -28.17
N TYR A 168 25.74 17.93 -29.19
CA TYR A 168 25.68 17.24 -30.47
C TYR A 168 26.28 18.04 -31.62
N ILE A 169 25.88 19.30 -31.79
CA ILE A 169 26.31 20.07 -32.96
C ILE A 169 27.78 20.50 -32.83
N LEU A 170 28.21 20.95 -31.64
CA LEU A 170 29.60 21.36 -31.43
C LEU A 170 30.58 20.18 -31.47
N GLU A 171 30.32 19.11 -30.71
CA GLU A 171 31.20 17.92 -30.70
C GLU A 171 31.29 17.20 -32.06
N PHE A 172 30.20 17.23 -32.85
CA PHE A 172 30.18 16.64 -34.19
C PHE A 172 30.92 17.49 -35.23
N CYS A 173 30.83 18.81 -35.14
CA CYS A 173 31.61 19.72 -35.98
C CYS A 173 33.13 19.55 -35.77
N GLU A 174 33.56 19.16 -34.57
CA GLU A 174 34.96 18.88 -34.25
C GLU A 174 35.46 17.51 -34.76
N SER A 175 34.58 16.52 -34.97
CA SER A 175 34.97 15.11 -35.15
C SER A 175 35.10 14.57 -36.58
N ARG A 176 34.52 15.19 -37.64
CA ARG A 176 34.90 15.16 -39.11
C ARG A 176 33.71 15.32 -40.10
N LYS A 177 33.94 16.12 -41.16
CA LYS A 177 33.47 16.00 -42.59
C LYS A 177 31.99 15.67 -42.91
N TYR A 178 31.01 16.04 -42.10
CA TYR A 178 29.59 16.01 -42.52
C TYR A 178 28.93 17.37 -42.28
N ASN A 179 28.30 17.94 -43.32
CA ASN A 179 27.84 19.32 -43.30
C ASN A 179 26.48 19.54 -42.60
N ASN A 180 25.78 18.50 -42.18
CA ASN A 180 24.43 18.68 -41.61
C ASN A 180 24.07 17.68 -40.47
N PRO A 181 24.53 17.93 -39.23
CA PRO A 181 24.15 17.16 -38.05
C PRO A 181 22.64 17.20 -37.75
N GLU A 182 21.91 18.22 -38.22
CA GLU A 182 20.46 18.35 -38.00
C GLU A 182 19.68 17.17 -38.60
N LEU A 183 20.19 16.50 -39.65
CA LEU A 183 19.55 15.34 -40.27
C LEU A 183 19.41 14.12 -39.34
N PHE A 184 20.32 13.96 -38.38
CA PHE A 184 20.33 12.79 -37.48
C PHE A 184 19.39 12.95 -36.29
N ILE A 185 19.13 14.19 -35.91
CA ILE A 185 18.28 14.57 -34.78
C ILE A 185 17.00 15.28 -35.24
N GLN A 186 16.71 15.32 -36.54
CA GLN A 186 15.55 16.01 -37.10
C GLN A 186 14.26 15.51 -36.46
N GLU A 187 14.16 14.21 -36.18
CA GLU A 187 13.02 13.60 -35.47
C GLU A 187 12.84 14.19 -34.07
N LEU A 188 13.93 14.44 -33.36
CA LEU A 188 13.92 15.04 -32.03
C LEU A 188 13.61 16.53 -32.13
N LEU A 189 14.17 17.25 -33.10
CA LEU A 189 13.85 18.67 -33.34
C LEU A 189 12.38 18.87 -33.76
N ASP A 190 11.87 17.99 -34.60
CA ASP A 190 10.46 17.96 -34.99
C ASP A 190 9.61 17.67 -33.77
N TYR A 191 9.96 16.65 -32.98
CA TYR A 191 9.30 16.34 -31.72
C TYR A 191 9.28 17.55 -30.78
N LEU A 192 10.41 18.26 -30.61
CA LEU A 192 10.51 19.50 -29.84
C LEU A 192 9.56 20.59 -30.31
N ASN A 193 9.32 20.69 -31.61
CA ASN A 193 8.39 21.66 -32.19
C ASN A 193 6.93 21.29 -31.89
N GLU A 194 6.65 20.01 -31.60
CA GLU A 194 5.32 19.53 -31.19
C GLU A 194 4.96 19.88 -29.75
N LEU A 195 5.92 20.32 -28.93
CA LEU A 195 5.72 20.66 -27.52
C LEU A 195 4.55 21.64 -27.29
N HIS A 196 4.31 22.55 -28.24
CA HIS A 196 3.25 23.58 -28.21
C HIS A 196 1.89 23.12 -28.76
N LYS A 197 1.82 21.93 -29.39
CA LYS A 197 0.56 21.39 -29.91
C LYS A 197 -0.37 21.00 -28.74
N LYS A 198 -1.67 20.92 -29.01
CA LYS A 198 -2.66 20.44 -28.02
C LYS A 198 -2.35 18.97 -27.67
N GLY A 199 -2.07 18.71 -26.40
CA GLY A 199 -1.69 17.39 -25.87
C GLY A 199 -0.33 17.43 -25.15
N ASN A 200 -0.07 16.41 -24.33
CA ASN A 200 1.26 16.19 -23.74
C ASN A 200 2.10 15.32 -24.66
N GLN A 201 3.39 15.64 -24.70
CA GLN A 201 4.39 14.69 -25.19
C GLN A 201 4.42 13.47 -24.26
N THR A 202 4.78 12.31 -24.79
CA THR A 202 4.84 11.07 -24.00
C THR A 202 6.21 10.43 -24.16
N CYS A 203 6.73 9.79 -23.11
CA CYS A 203 8.00 9.09 -23.25
C CYS A 203 7.91 7.91 -24.21
N LYS A 204 6.71 7.37 -24.48
CA LYS A 204 6.52 6.35 -25.51
C LYS A 204 6.93 6.88 -26.89
N THR A 205 6.37 8.01 -27.33
CA THR A 205 6.73 8.62 -28.61
C THR A 205 8.18 9.12 -28.61
N LEU A 206 8.67 9.63 -27.48
CA LEU A 206 10.08 10.00 -27.33
C LEU A 206 11.01 8.79 -27.57
N ASN A 207 10.73 7.64 -26.96
CA ASN A 207 11.54 6.43 -27.10
C ASN A 207 11.57 5.94 -28.57
N GLU A 208 10.44 6.04 -29.28
CA GLU A 208 10.36 5.74 -30.73
C GLU A 208 11.27 6.68 -31.54
N LYS A 209 11.26 7.98 -31.24
CA LYS A 209 12.09 8.99 -31.93
C LYS A 209 13.58 8.81 -31.63
N ILE A 210 13.95 8.56 -30.37
CA ILE A 210 15.32 8.24 -29.97
C ILE A 210 15.82 7.01 -30.71
N SER A 211 15.03 5.93 -30.76
CA SER A 211 15.43 4.69 -31.45
C SER A 211 15.70 4.92 -32.94
N LEU A 212 14.92 5.77 -33.60
CA LEU A 212 15.13 6.15 -34.99
C LEU A 212 16.43 6.94 -35.17
N CYS A 213 16.69 7.93 -34.31
CA CYS A 213 17.94 8.70 -34.32
C CYS A 213 19.16 7.80 -34.06
N GLN A 214 19.08 6.93 -33.04
CA GLN A 214 20.13 5.98 -32.70
C GLN A 214 20.47 5.08 -33.90
N LYS A 215 19.44 4.54 -34.58
CA LYS A 215 19.63 3.71 -35.77
C LYS A 215 20.37 4.46 -36.89
N ARG A 216 20.01 5.72 -37.16
CA ARG A 216 20.69 6.53 -38.18
C ARG A 216 22.14 6.82 -37.84
N LEU A 217 22.44 7.05 -36.57
CA LEU A 217 23.80 7.22 -36.09
C LEU A 217 24.60 5.93 -36.26
N SER A 218 24.00 4.78 -35.94
CA SER A 218 24.60 3.47 -36.16
C SER A 218 24.87 3.17 -37.63
N ASP A 219 23.92 3.46 -38.53
CA ASP A 219 24.07 3.29 -39.98
C ASP A 219 25.24 4.12 -40.53
N CYS A 220 25.62 5.20 -39.84
CA CYS A 220 26.75 6.07 -40.17
C CYS A 220 28.03 5.79 -39.35
N ASN A 221 28.08 4.69 -38.58
CA ASN A 221 29.19 4.32 -37.69
C ASN A 221 29.52 5.35 -36.59
N LEU A 222 28.51 6.08 -36.10
CA LEU A 222 28.63 7.12 -35.07
C LEU A 222 28.08 6.66 -33.71
N ASN A 223 28.31 5.38 -33.36
CA ASN A 223 27.79 4.77 -32.13
C ASN A 223 28.32 5.36 -30.82
N SER A 224 29.39 6.17 -30.88
CA SER A 224 29.98 6.83 -29.71
C SER A 224 29.11 7.96 -29.15
N TYR A 225 28.15 8.47 -29.93
CA TYR A 225 27.27 9.55 -29.50
C TYR A 225 26.05 9.01 -28.77
N ASN A 226 25.93 9.38 -27.50
CA ASN A 226 24.86 8.91 -26.63
C ASN A 226 23.71 9.92 -26.56
N LEU A 227 22.50 9.50 -26.91
CA LEU A 227 21.28 10.32 -26.81
C LEU A 227 20.66 10.29 -25.40
N ASN A 228 21.26 9.61 -24.41
CA ASN A 228 20.74 9.48 -23.05
C ASN A 228 20.48 10.85 -22.39
N SER A 229 21.40 11.79 -22.49
CA SER A 229 21.22 13.15 -21.92
C SER A 229 20.03 13.87 -22.55
N ILE A 230 19.92 13.85 -23.88
CA ILE A 230 18.77 14.43 -24.59
C ILE A 230 17.47 13.73 -24.18
N SER A 231 17.48 12.39 -24.08
CA SER A 231 16.34 11.58 -23.62
C SER A 231 15.89 11.98 -22.22
N ALA A 232 16.83 12.15 -21.30
CA ALA A 232 16.58 12.52 -19.92
C ALA A 232 15.99 13.93 -19.83
N ALA A 233 16.51 14.88 -20.61
CA ALA A 233 15.98 16.24 -20.70
C ALA A 233 14.52 16.28 -21.21
N TYR A 234 14.19 15.55 -22.29
CA TYR A 234 12.79 15.45 -22.73
C TYR A 234 11.90 14.80 -21.68
N THR A 235 12.39 13.76 -21.01
CA THR A 235 11.63 13.07 -19.95
C THR A 235 11.34 14.02 -18.78
N ALA A 236 12.33 14.83 -18.36
CA ALA A 236 12.15 15.87 -17.35
C ALA A 236 11.07 16.88 -17.75
N VAL A 237 11.06 17.34 -19.01
CA VAL A 237 10.01 18.24 -19.53
C VAL A 237 8.62 17.59 -19.48
N ILE A 238 8.52 16.31 -19.87
CA ILE A 238 7.25 15.57 -19.83
C ILE A 238 6.76 15.45 -18.38
N ILE A 239 7.64 15.13 -17.43
CA ILE A 239 7.31 15.09 -15.99
C ILE A 239 6.78 16.45 -15.51
N LEU A 240 7.44 17.56 -15.86
CA LEU A 240 6.99 18.90 -15.47
C LEU A 240 5.63 19.29 -16.09
N GLN A 241 5.37 18.89 -17.35
CA GLN A 241 4.05 19.05 -17.97
C GLN A 241 2.97 18.26 -17.24
N ASP A 242 3.30 17.05 -16.85
CA ASP A 242 2.43 16.14 -16.14
C ASP A 242 2.11 16.66 -14.73
N ILE A 243 3.09 17.21 -14.00
CA ILE A 243 2.88 17.90 -12.73
C ILE A 243 1.94 19.10 -12.91
N ASP A 244 2.17 19.98 -13.89
CA ASP A 244 1.32 21.15 -14.15
C ASP A 244 -0.13 20.74 -14.46
N ASN A 245 -0.30 19.79 -15.38
CA ASN A 245 -1.64 19.37 -15.81
C ASN A 245 -2.43 18.66 -14.73
N LYS A 246 -1.77 17.84 -13.89
CA LYS A 246 -2.45 17.06 -12.85
C LYS A 246 -2.73 17.83 -11.59
N THR A 247 -1.80 18.68 -11.17
CA THR A 247 -1.95 19.43 -9.93
C THR A 247 -2.69 20.74 -10.17
N GLY A 248 -2.47 21.39 -11.33
CA GLY A 248 -2.91 22.76 -11.56
C GLY A 248 -2.18 23.80 -10.67
N MET A 249 -1.10 23.40 -9.99
CA MET A 249 -0.42 24.22 -8.97
C MET A 249 1.07 24.44 -9.29
N PHE A 250 1.43 24.55 -10.57
CA PHE A 250 2.83 24.64 -11.00
C PHE A 250 3.59 25.81 -10.38
N GLY A 251 2.93 26.96 -10.21
CA GLY A 251 3.50 28.11 -9.50
C GLY A 251 3.93 27.82 -8.06
N HIS A 252 3.05 27.15 -7.29
CA HIS A 252 3.37 26.72 -5.93
C HIS A 252 4.49 25.68 -5.93
N PHE A 253 4.44 24.70 -6.83
CA PHE A 253 5.51 23.71 -7.02
C PHE A 253 6.87 24.36 -7.27
N HIS A 254 6.95 25.31 -8.20
CA HIS A 254 8.20 26.03 -8.52
C HIS A 254 8.71 26.83 -7.33
N LYS A 255 7.83 27.54 -6.62
CA LYS A 255 8.18 28.28 -5.41
C LYS A 255 8.71 27.37 -4.30
N THR A 256 8.03 26.25 -4.04
CA THR A 256 8.45 25.26 -3.04
C THR A 256 9.81 24.66 -3.38
N TYR A 257 10.03 24.30 -4.64
CA TYR A 257 11.33 23.80 -5.09
C TYR A 257 12.46 24.79 -4.82
N ASN A 258 12.27 26.05 -5.18
CA ASN A 258 13.26 27.10 -4.92
C ASN A 258 13.53 27.29 -3.42
N GLN A 259 12.52 27.15 -2.57
CA GLN A 259 12.71 27.20 -1.10
C GLN A 259 13.53 26.02 -0.58
N VAL A 260 13.36 24.81 -1.15
CA VAL A 260 14.20 23.63 -0.82
C VAL A 260 15.65 23.84 -1.22
N VAL A 261 15.89 24.39 -2.42
CA VAL A 261 17.22 24.65 -2.98
C VAL A 261 17.96 25.73 -2.18
N ILE A 262 17.32 26.87 -1.96
CA ILE A 262 17.90 27.99 -1.20
C ILE A 262 18.04 27.63 0.28
N GLY A 263 17.17 26.74 0.77
CA GLY A 263 17.08 26.40 2.18
C GLY A 263 16.52 27.55 3.03
N SER A 264 15.64 28.38 2.47
CA SER A 264 15.04 29.52 3.17
C SER A 264 13.88 29.14 4.09
N ASN A 265 13.30 27.95 3.92
CA ASN A 265 12.20 27.46 4.75
C ASN A 265 12.71 26.38 5.73
N PRO A 266 12.68 26.61 7.06
CA PRO A 266 13.12 25.66 8.06
C PRO A 266 12.39 24.31 8.04
N LEU A 267 11.08 24.32 7.77
CA LEU A 267 10.26 23.09 7.73
C LEU A 267 10.64 22.22 6.54
N LEU A 268 10.80 22.83 5.36
CA LEU A 268 11.26 22.12 4.16
C LEU A 268 12.71 21.62 4.29
N ASN A 269 13.58 22.39 4.96
CA ASN A 269 14.93 21.93 5.28
C ASN A 269 14.94 20.73 6.23
N ASN A 270 14.02 20.70 7.20
CA ASN A 270 13.89 19.56 8.10
C ASN A 270 13.40 18.33 7.33
N LEU A 271 12.33 18.47 6.52
CA LEU A 271 11.85 17.41 5.64
C LEU A 271 12.96 16.84 4.76
N LYS A 272 13.76 17.71 4.15
CA LYS A 272 14.93 17.33 3.33
C LYS A 272 15.94 16.48 4.09
N LYS A 273 16.33 16.91 5.30
CA LYS A 273 17.30 16.17 6.12
C LYS A 273 16.74 14.82 6.54
N THR A 274 15.50 14.82 7.03
CA THR A 274 14.84 13.61 7.52
C THR A 274 14.65 12.60 6.38
N LEU A 275 14.09 13.01 5.23
CA LEU A 275 13.86 12.11 4.11
C LEU A 275 15.16 11.48 3.61
N ARG A 276 16.24 12.28 3.48
CA ARG A 276 17.56 11.74 3.11
C ARG A 276 18.08 10.72 4.11
N PHE A 277 17.95 11.01 5.41
CA PHE A 277 18.37 10.08 6.46
C PHE A 277 17.61 8.75 6.41
N VAL A 278 16.29 8.79 6.16
CA VAL A 278 15.48 7.57 6.03
C VAL A 278 15.86 6.78 4.77
N LEU A 279 16.17 7.45 3.66
CA LEU A 279 16.60 6.83 2.40
C LEU A 279 17.96 6.14 2.50
N ASP A 280 18.90 6.74 3.22
CA ASP A 280 20.28 6.23 3.32
C ASP A 280 20.44 5.08 4.34
N ASP A 281 19.41 4.79 5.13
CA ASP A 281 19.47 3.72 6.13
C ASP A 281 19.64 2.33 5.51
N ASN A 282 20.39 1.49 6.22
CA ASN A 282 20.49 0.08 5.86
C ASN A 282 19.43 -0.73 6.61
N TYR A 283 18.31 -1.02 5.96
CA TYR A 283 17.24 -1.86 6.53
C TYR A 283 17.52 -3.37 6.41
N ASP A 284 18.69 -3.78 5.91
CA ASP A 284 19.08 -5.18 5.84
C ASP A 284 20.06 -5.57 6.97
N GLU A 285 20.62 -4.58 7.68
CA GLU A 285 21.57 -4.80 8.78
C GLU A 285 20.95 -4.56 10.17
N PHE A 286 21.21 -5.51 11.05
CA PHE A 286 20.90 -5.45 12.47
C PHE A 286 22.06 -4.76 13.21
N ASN A 287 21.86 -3.51 13.59
CA ASN A 287 22.92 -2.67 14.18
C ASN A 287 22.96 -2.80 15.72
N GLU A 288 23.94 -2.16 16.36
CA GLU A 288 24.09 -2.21 17.83
C GLU A 288 22.94 -1.52 18.59
N GLU A 289 22.28 -0.53 17.97
CA GLU A 289 21.09 0.11 18.54
C GLU A 289 19.90 -0.85 18.53
N ASP A 290 19.71 -1.63 17.46
CA ASP A 290 18.69 -2.68 17.39
C ASP A 290 18.98 -3.80 18.40
N LYS A 291 20.25 -4.15 18.62
CA LYS A 291 20.65 -5.11 19.67
C LYS A 291 20.28 -4.62 21.06
N ALA A 292 20.49 -3.32 21.33
CA ALA A 292 20.14 -2.71 22.60
C ALA A 292 18.61 -2.63 22.79
N LEU A 293 17.89 -2.20 21.75
CA LEU A 293 16.43 -2.12 21.73
C LEU A 293 15.79 -3.51 21.82
N GLY A 294 16.35 -4.51 21.14
CA GLY A 294 15.92 -5.90 21.20
C GLY A 294 16.12 -6.55 22.57
N LYS A 295 17.22 -6.23 23.26
CA LYS A 295 17.41 -6.62 24.66
C LYS A 295 16.43 -5.93 25.60
N LEU A 296 16.05 -4.69 25.32
CA LEU A 296 15.11 -3.91 26.13
C LEU A 296 13.66 -4.37 25.93
N LEU A 297 13.28 -4.71 24.70
CA LEU A 297 11.90 -5.02 24.31
C LEU A 297 11.62 -6.52 24.17
N GLY A 298 12.63 -7.39 24.30
CA GLY A 298 12.48 -8.84 24.15
C GLY A 298 12.12 -9.30 22.73
N LEU A 299 12.40 -8.48 21.71
CA LEU A 299 11.95 -8.71 20.34
C LEU A 299 12.98 -9.49 19.49
N PRO A 300 12.53 -10.39 18.59
CA PRO A 300 13.40 -11.00 17.60
C PRO A 300 14.01 -9.96 16.62
N PRO A 301 15.23 -10.19 16.11
CA PRO A 301 15.96 -9.22 15.27
C PRO A 301 15.20 -8.64 14.08
N LEU A 302 14.39 -9.48 13.41
CA LEU A 302 13.57 -9.10 12.24
C LEU A 302 12.44 -8.11 12.57
N LEU A 303 11.96 -8.05 13.82
CA LEU A 303 10.92 -7.11 14.25
C LEU A 303 11.48 -5.71 14.49
N LEU A 304 12.69 -5.62 15.05
CA LEU A 304 13.33 -4.36 15.40
C LEU A 304 13.67 -3.52 14.17
N VAL A 305 14.15 -4.16 13.10
CA VAL A 305 14.40 -3.50 11.81
C VAL A 305 13.12 -2.91 11.22
N LYS A 306 11.99 -3.61 11.34
CA LYS A 306 10.68 -3.12 10.87
C LYS A 306 10.17 -1.97 11.73
N GLU A 307 10.30 -2.05 13.05
CA GLU A 307 9.92 -0.97 13.97
C GLU A 307 10.74 0.29 13.72
N ARG A 308 12.06 0.15 13.56
CA ARG A 308 12.95 1.25 13.19
C ARG A 308 12.52 1.91 11.88
N ARG A 309 12.16 1.12 10.87
CA ARG A 309 11.65 1.63 9.59
C ARG A 309 10.36 2.42 9.79
N ILE A 310 9.41 1.91 10.58
CA ILE A 310 8.14 2.58 10.89
C ILE A 310 8.39 3.91 11.61
N GLU A 311 9.23 3.92 12.64
CA GLU A 311 9.61 5.12 13.39
C GLU A 311 10.19 6.20 12.46
N ARG A 312 11.13 5.81 11.60
CA ARG A 312 11.76 6.70 10.63
C ARG A 312 10.76 7.26 9.61
N ILE A 313 9.85 6.43 9.10
CA ILE A 313 8.76 6.88 8.22
C ILE A 313 7.88 7.90 8.94
N ASN A 314 7.49 7.64 10.19
CA ASN A 314 6.69 8.56 11.00
C ASN A 314 7.39 9.91 11.20
N ASN A 315 8.71 9.93 11.37
CA ASN A 315 9.47 11.19 11.45
C ASN A 315 9.38 12.03 10.17
N VAL A 316 9.35 11.40 8.99
CA VAL A 316 9.12 12.11 7.72
C VAL A 316 7.68 12.65 7.65
N VAL A 317 6.70 11.83 8.02
CA VAL A 317 5.28 12.21 8.07
C VAL A 317 5.08 13.43 8.98
N ASP A 318 5.68 13.44 10.16
CA ASP A 318 5.60 14.57 11.10
C ASP A 318 6.21 15.86 10.53
N CYS A 319 7.27 15.75 9.73
CA CYS A 319 7.82 16.92 9.02
C CYS A 319 6.82 17.47 8.00
N VAL A 320 6.14 16.59 7.27
CA VAL A 320 5.13 16.96 6.28
C VAL A 320 3.89 17.57 6.94
N LEU A 321 3.39 16.99 8.04
CA LEU A 321 2.21 17.51 8.75
C LEU A 321 2.38 18.95 9.23
N ARG A 322 3.61 19.35 9.57
CA ARG A 322 3.91 20.75 9.94
C ARG A 322 3.75 21.74 8.78
N LEU A 323 3.72 21.28 7.52
CA LEU A 323 3.54 22.13 6.33
C LEU A 323 2.07 22.44 6.02
N PHE A 324 1.12 21.79 6.68
CA PHE A 324 -0.30 22.01 6.40
C PHE A 324 -0.81 23.38 6.87
N ASP A 325 0.01 24.14 7.62
CA ASP A 325 -0.38 25.40 8.26
C ASP A 325 -1.80 25.29 8.84
N THR A 326 -2.14 24.12 9.40
CA THR A 326 -3.43 23.91 10.05
C THR A 326 -3.58 25.05 11.03
N PRO A 327 -4.70 25.80 11.00
CA PRO A 327 -4.97 26.72 12.07
C PRO A 327 -4.88 25.89 13.36
N LEU A 328 -3.88 26.21 14.20
CA LEU A 328 -4.20 26.40 15.61
C LEU A 328 -5.45 27.26 15.56
N MET A 329 -6.59 26.63 15.84
CA MET A 329 -7.92 27.14 15.54
C MET A 329 -8.08 28.60 16.00
N PRO A 330 -9.08 29.33 15.46
CA PRO A 330 -9.47 30.64 15.98
C PRO A 330 -9.59 30.61 17.51
N PRO A 331 -9.61 31.77 18.19
CA PRO A 331 -9.91 31.84 19.61
C PRO A 331 -11.38 31.45 19.83
N PHE A 332 -11.69 30.15 19.69
CA PHE A 332 -12.81 29.55 20.36
C PHE A 332 -12.58 29.85 21.83
N LYS A 333 -13.59 30.44 22.46
CA LYS A 333 -13.61 30.78 23.88
C LYS A 333 -12.93 29.65 24.65
N GLU A 334 -12.11 30.01 25.63
CA GLU A 334 -11.27 29.20 26.54
C GLU A 334 -11.90 27.90 27.14
N LYS A 335 -13.12 27.51 26.75
CA LYS A 335 -13.88 26.35 27.20
C LYS A 335 -13.42 24.99 26.63
N PHE A 336 -12.89 24.91 25.42
CA PHE A 336 -12.48 23.63 24.81
C PHE A 336 -11.02 23.69 24.38
N GLY A 337 -10.13 23.18 25.23
CA GLY A 337 -8.70 23.18 24.97
C GLY A 337 -8.35 22.35 23.74
N PHE A 338 -7.56 22.92 22.83
CA PHE A 338 -7.01 22.25 21.63
C PHE A 338 -6.36 20.88 21.94
N ALA A 339 -5.70 20.77 23.10
CA ALA A 339 -5.15 19.51 23.59
C ALA A 339 -6.21 18.40 23.67
N LYS A 340 -7.40 18.71 24.21
CA LYS A 340 -8.51 17.76 24.37
C LYS A 340 -9.09 17.30 23.03
N LEU A 341 -9.21 18.18 22.04
CA LEU A 341 -9.68 17.79 20.71
C LEU A 341 -8.67 16.89 19.99
N LYS A 342 -7.39 17.24 20.07
CA LYS A 342 -6.30 16.42 19.51
C LYS A 342 -6.24 15.06 20.18
N GLU A 343 -6.34 15.01 21.51
CA GLU A 343 -6.46 13.78 22.30
C GLU A 343 -7.68 12.96 21.86
N ASN A 344 -8.84 13.58 21.63
CA ASN A 344 -10.04 12.87 21.18
C ASN A 344 -9.88 12.24 19.78
N LEU A 345 -9.33 12.97 18.81
CA LEU A 345 -9.11 12.43 17.45
C LEU A 345 -8.05 11.33 17.47
N ASP A 346 -6.95 11.54 18.19
CA ASP A 346 -5.91 10.54 18.36
C ASP A 346 -6.48 9.28 19.03
N LEU A 347 -7.21 9.43 20.13
CA LEU A 347 -7.87 8.33 20.82
C LEU A 347 -8.85 7.58 19.91
N LEU A 348 -9.69 8.31 19.16
CA LEU A 348 -10.67 7.73 18.24
C LEU A 348 -9.99 6.93 17.13
N SER A 349 -8.83 7.38 16.64
CA SER A 349 -8.05 6.67 15.63
C SER A 349 -7.57 5.29 16.09
N HIS A 350 -7.41 5.10 17.41
CA HIS A 350 -7.03 3.83 18.02
C HIS A 350 -8.23 2.96 18.41
N MET A 351 -9.49 3.42 18.20
CA MET A 351 -10.70 2.66 18.52
C MET A 351 -11.01 1.55 17.53
N VAL A 352 -10.50 1.62 16.30
CA VAL A 352 -10.59 0.54 15.30
C VAL A 352 -9.20 0.26 14.76
N TYR A 353 -8.41 -0.44 15.57
CA TYR A 353 -7.00 -0.72 15.29
C TYR A 353 -6.62 -2.08 15.89
N PRO A 354 -5.82 -2.91 15.20
CA PRO A 354 -5.36 -4.17 15.76
C PRO A 354 -4.36 -3.95 16.91
N PRO A 355 -4.08 -4.98 17.72
CA PRO A 355 -3.03 -4.88 18.72
C PRO A 355 -1.65 -4.76 18.02
N PRO A 356 -0.65 -4.13 18.65
CA PRO A 356 0.68 -4.03 18.06
C PRO A 356 1.28 -5.42 17.80
N ALA A 357 2.05 -5.54 16.71
CA ALA A 357 2.61 -6.80 16.21
C ALA A 357 3.34 -7.68 17.26
N PRO A 358 4.09 -7.17 18.26
CA PRO A 358 4.82 -8.06 19.17
C PRO A 358 3.95 -8.78 20.23
N TYR A 359 2.71 -8.34 20.47
CA TYR A 359 1.93 -8.83 21.61
C TYR A 359 1.32 -10.23 21.44
N PHE A 360 1.30 -10.76 20.22
CA PHE A 360 0.70 -12.07 19.93
C PHE A 360 1.70 -13.19 19.65
N TYR A 361 3.02 -12.93 19.63
CA TYR A 361 3.93 -13.88 18.98
C TYR A 361 5.29 -14.12 19.65
N SER A 362 5.37 -15.19 20.44
CA SER A 362 6.48 -16.13 20.31
C SER A 362 5.90 -17.48 19.86
N LEU A 363 6.34 -17.98 18.70
CA LEU A 363 6.09 -19.36 18.30
C LEU A 363 7.17 -20.20 18.99
N ASP A 364 6.95 -20.62 20.24
CA ASP A 364 7.83 -21.60 20.86
C ASP A 364 7.36 -23.02 20.48
N ILE A 365 8.25 -23.77 19.82
CA ILE A 365 7.96 -25.13 19.37
C ILE A 365 8.65 -26.06 20.34
N ASP A 366 7.98 -26.43 21.43
CA ASP A 366 8.49 -27.43 22.36
C ASP A 366 7.71 -28.75 22.22
N ASN A 367 8.43 -29.84 21.98
CA ASN A 367 7.92 -31.22 21.89
C ASN A 367 6.73 -31.50 20.93
N GLY A 368 6.61 -30.76 19.82
CA GLY A 368 5.68 -31.12 18.74
C GLY A 368 4.19 -30.93 19.08
N HIS A 369 3.89 -30.10 20.08
CA HIS A 369 2.56 -29.54 20.32
C HIS A 369 2.64 -28.02 20.11
N ILE A 370 1.73 -27.45 19.31
CA ILE A 370 1.47 -26.01 19.42
C ILE A 370 0.75 -25.80 20.75
N ASN A 371 1.52 -25.50 21.79
CA ASN A 371 0.97 -24.82 22.94
C ASN A 371 0.75 -23.36 22.50
N PHE A 372 -0.52 -22.91 22.48
CA PHE A 372 -0.84 -21.49 22.62
C PHE A 372 -0.48 -21.07 24.04
N GLU A 373 0.79 -21.16 24.40
CA GLU A 373 1.26 -20.52 25.61
C GLU A 373 1.58 -19.08 25.24
N HIS A 374 0.76 -18.16 25.75
CA HIS A 374 1.32 -16.96 26.34
C HIS A 374 2.38 -17.43 27.35
N ASN A 375 3.61 -17.77 26.94
CA ASN A 375 4.65 -18.01 27.91
C ASN A 375 5.46 -16.72 28.09
N PRO A 376 5.22 -16.02 29.20
CA PRO A 376 5.92 -14.81 29.57
C PRO A 376 7.25 -15.24 30.16
N SER A 377 8.33 -15.24 29.40
CA SER A 377 9.64 -15.25 30.06
C SER A 377 9.89 -13.93 30.81
N GLU A 378 9.07 -12.90 30.57
CA GLU A 378 8.63 -11.88 31.53
C GLU A 378 7.15 -11.60 31.24
N ASN A 379 6.28 -11.47 32.24
CA ASN A 379 4.85 -11.13 32.06
C ASN A 379 4.71 -10.10 30.94
N PRO A 380 3.82 -10.23 29.93
CA PRO A 380 3.45 -9.06 29.15
C PRO A 380 2.98 -8.05 30.20
N THR A 381 3.75 -6.98 30.35
CA THR A 381 3.50 -5.95 31.34
C THR A 381 2.07 -5.47 31.11
N HIS A 382 1.10 -5.89 31.96
CA HIS A 382 -0.34 -5.57 31.91
C HIS A 382 -0.72 -4.61 30.79
N ALA A 383 -0.80 -5.13 29.55
CA ALA A 383 -0.98 -4.29 28.38
C ALA A 383 -2.45 -3.87 28.35
N ASN A 384 -2.68 -2.65 28.83
CA ASN A 384 -4.00 -2.07 28.99
C ASN A 384 -4.43 -1.37 27.70
N TYR A 385 -5.50 -1.86 27.08
CA TYR A 385 -6.09 -1.24 25.91
C TYR A 385 -7.26 -0.36 26.29
N ILE A 386 -7.32 0.84 25.71
CA ILE A 386 -8.42 1.76 25.98
C ILE A 386 -9.70 1.24 25.33
N VAL A 387 -10.76 1.17 26.15
CA VAL A 387 -12.11 0.75 25.77
C VAL A 387 -12.88 1.99 25.32
N PHE A 388 -13.68 1.83 24.26
CA PHE A 388 -14.54 2.89 23.78
C PHE A 388 -15.50 3.36 24.88
N ASN A 389 -15.57 4.68 25.07
CA ASN A 389 -16.61 5.34 25.83
C ASN A 389 -17.00 6.62 25.09
N ARG A 390 -18.29 6.73 24.76
CA ARG A 390 -18.84 7.86 24.02
C ARG A 390 -18.56 9.20 24.71
N ASP A 391 -18.48 9.24 26.04
CA ASP A 391 -18.28 10.47 26.82
C ASP A 391 -16.92 11.12 26.56
N TYR A 392 -15.90 10.33 26.22
CA TYR A 392 -14.57 10.84 25.86
C TYR A 392 -14.62 11.72 24.61
N PHE A 393 -15.54 11.44 23.69
CA PHE A 393 -15.62 12.12 22.40
C PHE A 393 -16.66 13.25 22.36
N SER A 394 -17.15 13.69 23.52
CA SER A 394 -18.12 14.80 23.65
C SER A 394 -17.73 16.06 22.85
N THR A 395 -16.45 16.44 22.87
CA THR A 395 -15.95 17.60 22.09
C THR A 395 -16.22 17.47 20.59
N ILE A 396 -16.10 16.26 20.01
CA ILE A 396 -16.36 16.03 18.58
C ILE A 396 -17.85 16.21 18.30
N ALA A 397 -18.71 15.65 19.15
CA ALA A 397 -20.16 15.78 19.02
C ALA A 397 -20.62 17.24 19.15
N GLU A 398 -20.12 17.97 20.15
CA GLU A 398 -20.44 19.40 20.33
C GLU A 398 -20.04 20.26 19.13
N LEU A 399 -18.88 19.97 18.52
CA LEU A 399 -18.41 20.68 17.33
C LEU A 399 -19.18 20.32 16.06
N ALA A 400 -19.70 19.09 15.95
CA ALA A 400 -20.58 18.68 14.86
C ALA A 400 -21.99 19.25 14.99
N ASP A 401 -22.47 19.44 16.23
CA ASP A 401 -23.82 19.95 16.52
C ASP A 401 -23.91 21.49 16.51
N ASP A 402 -22.79 22.22 16.52
CA ASP A 402 -22.75 23.69 16.49
C ASP A 402 -22.85 24.23 15.04
N PRO A 403 -24.00 24.79 14.62
CA PRO A 403 -24.18 25.33 13.27
C PRO A 403 -23.37 26.62 13.01
N THR A 404 -22.76 27.21 14.05
CA THR A 404 -21.89 28.37 13.93
C THR A 404 -20.42 28.00 13.80
N ASN A 405 -20.08 26.72 13.97
CA ASN A 405 -18.73 26.22 13.80
C ASN A 405 -18.40 26.12 12.30
N GLN A 406 -17.39 26.87 11.85
CA GLN A 406 -16.93 26.78 10.46
C GLN A 406 -16.41 25.37 10.09
N TYR A 407 -16.07 24.51 11.06
CA TYR A 407 -15.58 23.15 10.81
C TYR A 407 -16.65 22.08 11.05
N GLN A 408 -17.93 22.47 11.16
CA GLN A 408 -19.03 21.58 11.52
C GLN A 408 -19.08 20.32 10.64
N ASP A 409 -19.00 20.49 9.32
CA ASP A 409 -19.07 19.39 8.36
C ASP A 409 -17.92 18.40 8.53
N TYR A 410 -16.70 18.92 8.78
CA TYR A 410 -15.54 18.09 9.05
C TYR A 410 -15.72 17.26 10.33
N PHE A 411 -16.35 17.76 11.39
CA PHE A 411 -16.58 16.95 12.59
C PHE A 411 -17.80 16.02 12.46
N SER A 412 -18.80 16.42 11.66
CA SER A 412 -20.01 15.64 11.42
C SER A 412 -19.74 14.28 10.81
N GLN A 413 -18.67 14.14 10.02
CA GLN A 413 -18.28 12.85 9.43
C GLN A 413 -17.91 11.77 10.46
N TYR A 414 -17.52 12.14 11.69
CA TYR A 414 -17.15 11.19 12.75
C TYR A 414 -18.35 10.67 13.54
N ILE A 415 -19.51 11.32 13.41
CA ILE A 415 -20.74 10.94 14.14
C ILE A 415 -21.16 9.50 13.84
N PRO A 416 -21.22 9.03 12.56
CA PRO A 416 -21.55 7.64 12.27
C PRO A 416 -20.60 6.63 12.94
N LEU A 417 -19.30 6.93 12.98
CA LEU A 417 -18.32 6.04 13.63
C LEU A 417 -18.59 5.94 15.15
N LEU A 418 -18.86 7.06 15.81
CA LEU A 418 -19.20 7.08 17.24
C LEU A 418 -20.49 6.30 17.52
N GLU A 419 -21.50 6.41 16.66
CA GLU A 419 -22.78 5.70 16.80
C GLU A 419 -22.65 4.19 16.56
N ILE A 420 -21.82 3.79 15.59
CA ILE A 420 -21.51 2.38 15.32
C ILE A 420 -20.79 1.79 16.54
N LEU A 421 -19.73 2.43 17.04
CA LEU A 421 -18.96 1.94 18.20
C LEU A 421 -19.84 1.84 19.46
N ASP A 422 -20.70 2.82 19.73
CA ASP A 422 -21.68 2.78 20.83
C ASP A 422 -22.70 1.65 20.65
N SER A 423 -23.16 1.41 19.42
CA SER A 423 -24.10 0.31 19.12
C SER A 423 -23.44 -1.06 19.29
N LEU A 424 -22.18 -1.22 18.87
CA LEU A 424 -21.41 -2.45 19.04
C LEU A 424 -21.16 -2.76 20.53
N GLN A 425 -20.75 -1.76 21.31
CA GLN A 425 -20.56 -1.90 22.76
C GLN A 425 -21.86 -2.33 23.47
N ARG A 426 -23.02 -1.87 22.99
CA ARG A 426 -24.34 -2.27 23.51
C ARG A 426 -24.89 -3.58 22.92
N ALA A 427 -24.09 -4.30 22.14
CA ALA A 427 -24.50 -5.52 21.44
C ALA A 427 -25.72 -5.35 20.51
N LEU A 428 -25.80 -4.21 19.80
CA LEU A 428 -26.86 -3.86 18.84
C LEU A 428 -26.32 -3.81 17.39
N PRO A 429 -25.97 -4.96 16.78
CA PRO A 429 -25.34 -4.99 15.46
C PRO A 429 -26.23 -4.54 14.31
N GLU A 430 -27.55 -4.78 14.40
CA GLU A 430 -28.48 -4.28 13.36
C GLU A 430 -28.54 -2.75 13.35
N LYS A 431 -28.52 -2.11 14.51
CA LYS A 431 -28.45 -0.65 14.60
C LYS A 431 -27.14 -0.11 14.02
N ALA A 432 -26.02 -0.80 14.25
CA ALA A 432 -24.74 -0.45 13.64
C ALA A 432 -24.81 -0.57 12.10
N LEU A 433 -25.44 -1.63 11.58
CA LEU A 433 -25.66 -1.80 10.14
C LEU A 433 -26.60 -0.73 9.57
N ASP A 434 -27.67 -0.37 10.28
CA ASP A 434 -28.58 0.71 9.86
C ASP A 434 -27.82 2.05 9.74
N VAL A 435 -26.91 2.35 10.67
CA VAL A 435 -26.06 3.54 10.55
C VAL A 435 -25.20 3.45 9.29
N ILE A 436 -24.53 2.33 9.05
CA ILE A 436 -23.68 2.10 7.87
C ILE A 436 -24.48 2.26 6.56
N ASP A 437 -25.66 1.64 6.48
CA ASP A 437 -26.53 1.65 5.31
C ASP A 437 -27.04 3.07 4.97
N ASN A 438 -27.03 3.99 5.96
CA ASN A 438 -27.44 5.38 5.81
C ASN A 438 -26.29 6.37 5.57
N ILE A 439 -25.02 5.92 5.58
CA ILE A 439 -23.87 6.79 5.28
C ILE A 439 -23.85 7.08 3.77
N ASN A 440 -23.87 8.36 3.40
CA ASN A 440 -23.67 8.78 2.02
C ASN A 440 -22.16 8.83 1.72
N GLU A 441 -21.67 8.10 0.70
CA GLU A 441 -20.23 8.05 0.36
C GLU A 441 -19.60 9.44 0.13
N PHE A 442 -20.40 10.41 -0.35
CA PHE A 442 -19.96 11.79 -0.59
C PHE A 442 -19.74 12.62 0.68
N SER A 443 -20.15 12.16 1.87
CA SER A 443 -20.02 12.91 3.13
C SER A 443 -18.78 12.55 3.96
N LEU A 444 -17.92 11.65 3.48
CA LEU A 444 -16.71 11.23 4.19
C LEU A 444 -15.46 11.83 3.55
N SER A 445 -14.57 12.43 4.36
CA SER A 445 -13.26 12.94 3.93
C SER A 445 -12.45 11.87 3.21
N THR A 446 -11.75 12.25 2.14
CA THR A 446 -10.85 11.36 1.38
C THR A 446 -9.59 10.99 2.17
N PHE A 447 -9.26 11.74 3.21
CA PHE A 447 -8.09 11.51 4.06
C PHE A 447 -8.50 11.34 5.53
N GLY A 448 -7.63 10.74 6.34
CA GLY A 448 -7.90 10.46 7.75
C GLY A 448 -8.21 8.99 8.03
N PHE A 449 -8.34 8.63 9.32
CA PHE A 449 -8.58 7.24 9.73
C PHE A 449 -10.05 6.82 9.65
N ASN A 450 -10.99 7.78 9.60
CA ASN A 450 -12.42 7.52 9.72
C ASN A 450 -12.95 6.56 8.64
N LYS A 451 -12.57 6.78 7.37
CA LYS A 451 -12.92 5.87 6.27
C LYS A 451 -12.39 4.45 6.49
N TYR A 452 -11.15 4.33 6.94
CA TYR A 452 -10.55 3.03 7.26
C TYR A 452 -11.33 2.32 8.38
N ALA A 453 -11.61 3.02 9.48
CA ALA A 453 -12.34 2.49 10.62
C ALA A 453 -13.75 2.01 10.21
N LEU A 454 -14.49 2.84 9.48
CA LEU A 454 -15.82 2.49 8.96
C LEU A 454 -15.78 1.27 8.05
N ALA A 455 -14.79 1.17 7.18
CA ALA A 455 -14.68 0.05 6.25
C ALA A 455 -14.33 -1.27 6.96
N VAL A 456 -13.42 -1.25 7.96
CA VAL A 456 -13.15 -2.41 8.83
C VAL A 456 -14.42 -2.89 9.53
N LEU A 457 -15.16 -1.96 10.16
CA LEU A 457 -16.39 -2.28 10.86
C LEU A 457 -17.46 -2.82 9.92
N THR A 458 -17.58 -2.25 8.72
CA THR A 458 -18.52 -2.69 7.68
C THR A 458 -18.20 -4.12 7.23
N ILE A 459 -16.94 -4.39 6.86
CA ILE A 459 -16.49 -5.74 6.46
C ILE A 459 -16.82 -6.74 7.57
N GLY A 460 -16.40 -6.48 8.81
CA GLY A 460 -16.63 -7.40 9.92
C GLY A 460 -18.12 -7.63 10.22
N LEU A 461 -18.94 -6.58 10.23
CA LEU A 461 -20.39 -6.70 10.44
C LEU A 461 -21.07 -7.47 9.31
N LEU A 462 -20.67 -7.26 8.06
CA LEU A 462 -21.18 -8.05 6.94
C LEU A 462 -20.82 -9.53 7.10
N TYR A 463 -19.57 -9.86 7.48
CA TYR A 463 -19.19 -11.26 7.72
C TYR A 463 -19.92 -11.87 8.92
N ASN A 464 -20.21 -11.09 9.97
CA ASN A 464 -20.91 -11.58 11.15
C ASN A 464 -22.43 -11.76 10.91
N LYS A 465 -23.09 -10.83 10.19
CA LYS A 465 -24.57 -10.78 10.07
C LYS A 465 -25.12 -11.07 8.68
N ARG A 466 -24.41 -10.64 7.63
CA ARG A 466 -24.89 -10.66 6.24
C ARG A 466 -23.95 -11.48 5.34
N ALA A 467 -23.30 -12.52 5.87
CA ALA A 467 -22.26 -13.27 5.13
C ALA A 467 -22.75 -13.79 3.77
N SER A 468 -24.01 -14.23 3.69
CA SER A 468 -24.63 -14.71 2.45
C SER A 468 -24.83 -13.64 1.37
N GLU A 469 -24.83 -12.36 1.75
CA GLU A 469 -24.96 -11.22 0.85
C GLU A 469 -23.61 -10.83 0.24
N ILE A 470 -22.51 -11.23 0.89
CA ILE A 470 -21.15 -11.03 0.38
C ILE A 470 -20.95 -11.96 -0.83
N LYS A 471 -20.85 -11.35 -2.01
CA LYS A 471 -20.47 -12.06 -3.24
C LYS A 471 -18.96 -11.93 -3.43
N ASN A 472 -18.30 -12.95 -3.98
CA ASN A 472 -16.84 -13.02 -4.22
C ASN A 472 -16.22 -11.78 -4.93
N ILE A 473 -17.04 -10.93 -5.57
CA ILE A 473 -16.63 -9.75 -6.34
C ILE A 473 -17.31 -8.46 -5.78
N SER A 474 -18.04 -8.50 -4.66
CA SER A 474 -18.94 -7.41 -4.23
C SER A 474 -18.65 -6.84 -2.84
N LEU A 475 -17.39 -6.54 -2.56
CA LEU A 475 -17.02 -5.49 -1.58
C LEU A 475 -16.36 -4.28 -2.27
N LEU A 476 -16.52 -4.18 -3.60
CA LEU A 476 -15.66 -3.42 -4.53
C LEU A 476 -15.67 -1.87 -4.43
N PRO A 477 -16.51 -1.18 -3.67
CA PRO A 477 -16.22 0.21 -3.32
C PRO A 477 -15.45 0.32 -1.99
N GLN A 478 -16.01 -0.22 -0.91
CA GLN A 478 -15.51 -0.05 0.46
C GLN A 478 -14.20 -0.79 0.74
N VAL A 479 -14.00 -2.01 0.22
CA VAL A 479 -12.70 -2.70 0.32
C VAL A 479 -11.67 -1.98 -0.53
N ASN A 480 -12.02 -1.50 -1.74
CA ASN A 480 -11.11 -0.75 -2.60
C ASN A 480 -10.69 0.58 -1.96
N ASP A 481 -11.58 1.25 -1.23
CA ASP A 481 -11.25 2.45 -0.45
C ASP A 481 -10.41 2.09 0.77
N THR A 482 -10.68 0.96 1.45
CA THR A 482 -9.80 0.46 2.53
C THR A 482 -8.37 0.23 2.03
N LEU A 483 -8.19 -0.31 0.81
CA LEU A 483 -6.87 -0.49 0.19
C LEU A 483 -6.11 0.84 0.19
N ASN A 484 -6.75 1.92 -0.26
CA ASN A 484 -6.17 3.26 -0.35
C ASN A 484 -5.78 3.86 1.01
N HIS A 485 -6.37 3.37 2.11
CA HIS A 485 -6.29 3.98 3.43
C HIS A 485 -5.68 3.05 4.50
N GLU A 486 -5.08 1.90 4.12
CA GLU A 486 -4.54 0.92 5.08
C GLU A 486 -3.19 1.29 5.73
N GLY A 487 -2.60 2.43 5.36
CA GLY A 487 -1.36 3.00 5.90
C GLY A 487 -0.64 2.24 7.03
N ASN A 488 0.35 1.41 6.69
CA ASN A 488 1.24 0.73 7.63
C ASN A 488 0.57 0.03 8.83
N ILE A 489 -0.57 -0.65 8.65
CA ILE A 489 -0.91 -1.76 9.57
C ILE A 489 0.01 -2.92 9.24
N SER A 490 1.18 -2.90 9.88
CA SER A 490 2.16 -3.96 9.84
C SER A 490 1.73 -5.08 10.78
N ILE A 491 0.68 -5.83 10.40
CA ILE A 491 0.46 -7.16 10.98
C ILE A 491 1.58 -8.04 10.43
N LEU A 492 2.43 -8.55 11.32
CA LEU A 492 3.46 -9.50 10.94
C LEU A 492 2.78 -10.75 10.37
N LEU A 493 3.16 -11.15 9.15
CA LEU A 493 2.67 -12.35 8.52
C LEU A 493 3.76 -13.42 8.53
N TYR A 494 3.36 -14.68 8.67
CA TYR A 494 4.26 -15.83 8.65
C TYR A 494 4.32 -16.44 7.26
N ARG A 495 5.51 -16.41 6.65
CA ARG A 495 5.77 -17.19 5.44
C ARG A 495 5.73 -18.68 5.76
N SER A 496 5.43 -19.48 4.73
CA SER A 496 5.44 -20.94 4.83
C SER A 496 6.76 -21.49 5.38
N ARG A 497 6.65 -22.52 6.23
CA ARG A 497 7.80 -23.25 6.77
C ARG A 497 8.44 -24.22 5.74
N PHE A 498 7.81 -24.41 4.58
CA PHE A 498 8.25 -25.36 3.55
C PHE A 498 9.17 -24.75 2.47
N LEU A 499 9.41 -23.44 2.56
CA LEU A 499 10.37 -22.76 1.70
C LEU A 499 11.75 -23.43 1.87
N ASP A 500 12.40 -23.70 0.73
CA ASP A 500 13.72 -24.32 0.64
C ASP A 500 13.80 -25.80 1.08
N SER A 501 12.71 -26.40 1.60
CA SER A 501 12.66 -27.85 1.87
C SER A 501 12.20 -28.64 0.65
N TRP A 502 11.04 -28.27 0.10
CA TRP A 502 10.46 -28.90 -1.08
C TRP A 502 9.68 -27.93 -1.97
N LEU A 503 9.42 -26.72 -1.47
CA LEU A 503 8.74 -25.66 -2.19
C LEU A 503 9.72 -24.52 -2.48
N SER A 504 9.86 -24.15 -3.75
CA SER A 504 10.64 -22.96 -4.11
C SER A 504 9.88 -21.69 -3.75
N GLU A 505 10.62 -20.61 -3.49
CA GLU A 505 10.02 -19.28 -3.26
C GLU A 505 9.12 -18.85 -4.41
N ASP A 506 9.51 -19.10 -5.66
CA ASP A 506 8.70 -18.80 -6.85
C ASP A 506 7.36 -19.55 -6.85
N SER A 507 7.37 -20.84 -6.49
CA SER A 507 6.14 -21.65 -6.46
C SER A 507 5.23 -21.23 -5.30
N TYR A 508 5.81 -20.90 -4.14
CA TYR A 508 5.08 -20.37 -3.00
C TYR A 508 4.40 -19.04 -3.33
N ASN A 509 5.17 -18.08 -3.87
CA ASN A 509 4.68 -16.77 -4.29
C ASN A 509 3.67 -16.86 -5.45
N LYS A 510 3.56 -17.99 -6.14
CA LYS A 510 2.53 -18.18 -7.16
C LYS A 510 1.20 -18.65 -6.59
N HIS A 511 1.22 -19.52 -5.57
CA HIS A 511 0.02 -20.24 -5.11
C HIS A 511 -0.45 -19.89 -3.70
N SER A 512 0.33 -19.13 -2.94
CA SER A 512 -0.06 -18.67 -1.60
C SER A 512 -1.36 -17.85 -1.63
N VAL A 513 -2.26 -18.11 -0.68
CA VAL A 513 -3.52 -17.36 -0.52
C VAL A 513 -3.26 -15.92 -0.10
N ILE A 514 -2.22 -15.70 0.72
CA ILE A 514 -1.91 -14.40 1.34
C ILE A 514 -0.70 -13.69 0.67
N PHE A 515 0.31 -14.44 0.27
CA PHE A 515 1.57 -13.93 -0.27
C PHE A 515 1.69 -14.06 -1.78
N SER A 516 0.65 -14.54 -2.49
CA SER A 516 0.73 -14.71 -3.94
C SER A 516 1.10 -13.41 -4.65
N LEU A 517 1.68 -13.48 -5.84
CA LEU A 517 1.90 -12.32 -6.71
C LEU A 517 0.75 -12.14 -7.72
N ASN A 518 -0.41 -12.77 -7.47
CA ASN A 518 -1.56 -12.72 -8.36
C ASN A 518 -2.49 -11.53 -8.03
N GLN A 519 -3.51 -11.34 -8.88
CA GLN A 519 -4.46 -10.21 -8.77
C GLN A 519 -5.24 -10.16 -7.46
N TYR A 520 -5.38 -11.29 -6.77
CA TYR A 520 -6.20 -11.40 -5.57
C TYR A 520 -5.39 -11.22 -4.29
N ARG A 521 -4.04 -11.22 -4.35
CA ARG A 521 -3.16 -11.07 -3.17
C ARG A 521 -3.58 -9.94 -2.27
N HIS A 522 -3.64 -8.74 -2.85
CA HIS A 522 -4.00 -7.54 -2.12
C HIS A 522 -5.37 -7.76 -1.50
N TYR A 523 -6.39 -8.01 -2.33
CA TYR A 523 -7.76 -8.23 -1.85
C TYR A 523 -7.86 -9.22 -0.67
N ASN A 524 -7.30 -10.42 -0.81
CA ASN A 524 -7.31 -11.46 0.22
C ASN A 524 -6.60 -10.99 1.50
N LEU A 525 -5.42 -10.38 1.37
CA LEU A 525 -4.64 -9.89 2.50
C LEU A 525 -5.38 -8.79 3.26
N TYR A 526 -5.91 -7.79 2.57
CA TYR A 526 -6.62 -6.67 3.21
C TYR A 526 -7.90 -7.15 3.89
N LEU A 527 -8.63 -8.05 3.24
CA LEU A 527 -9.83 -8.64 3.82
C LEU A 527 -9.51 -9.40 5.10
N ALA A 528 -8.45 -10.20 5.09
CA ALA A 528 -7.97 -10.93 6.26
C ALA A 528 -7.54 -9.99 7.39
N LYS A 529 -6.78 -8.94 7.08
CA LYS A 529 -6.36 -7.93 8.07
C LYS A 529 -7.53 -7.12 8.63
N ALA A 530 -8.53 -6.79 7.81
CA ALA A 530 -9.72 -6.08 8.26
C ALA A 530 -10.53 -6.94 9.22
N ILE A 531 -10.72 -8.23 8.92
CA ILE A 531 -11.38 -9.18 9.81
C ILE A 531 -10.61 -9.33 11.14
N TYR A 532 -9.28 -9.44 11.08
CA TYR A 532 -8.44 -9.47 12.28
C TYR A 532 -8.62 -8.21 13.15
N CYS A 533 -8.55 -7.03 12.54
CA CYS A 533 -8.75 -5.74 13.22
C CYS A 533 -10.16 -5.63 13.82
N TYR A 534 -11.18 -6.05 13.08
CA TYR A 534 -12.57 -6.07 13.55
C TYR A 534 -12.74 -6.99 14.76
N ASN A 535 -12.30 -8.25 14.67
CA ASN A 535 -12.47 -9.23 15.75
C ASN A 535 -11.81 -8.75 17.05
N PHE A 536 -10.59 -8.19 16.96
CA PHE A 536 -9.92 -7.59 18.10
C PHE A 536 -10.67 -6.37 18.65
N THR A 537 -11.14 -5.49 17.76
CA THR A 537 -11.93 -4.31 18.13
C THR A 537 -13.19 -4.70 18.90
N ILE A 538 -13.91 -5.72 18.44
CA ILE A 538 -15.09 -6.25 19.13
C ILE A 538 -14.71 -6.87 20.48
N ALA A 539 -13.69 -7.73 20.53
CA ALA A 539 -13.26 -8.39 21.76
C ALA A 539 -12.92 -7.35 22.86
N ARG A 540 -12.25 -6.26 22.48
CA ARG A 540 -11.91 -5.14 23.36
C ARG A 540 -13.13 -4.37 23.84
N HIS A 541 -13.99 -3.93 22.93
CA HIS A 541 -15.05 -2.99 23.25
C HIS A 541 -16.32 -3.64 23.83
N THR A 542 -16.40 -4.96 23.76
CA THR A 542 -17.51 -5.74 24.36
C THR A 542 -17.10 -6.45 25.66
N THR A 543 -15.93 -6.14 26.22
CA THR A 543 -15.51 -6.67 27.53
C THR A 543 -16.50 -6.28 28.63
N PRO A 544 -16.96 -7.24 29.47
CA PRO A 544 -17.81 -6.93 30.61
C PRO A 544 -17.16 -5.97 31.60
N ALA A 545 -17.97 -5.15 32.28
CA ALA A 545 -17.49 -4.16 33.25
C ALA A 545 -16.56 -4.74 34.35
N SER A 546 -16.69 -6.02 34.68
CA SER A 546 -15.83 -6.69 35.66
C SER A 546 -14.36 -6.84 35.22
N GLY A 547 -14.09 -6.82 33.91
CA GLY A 547 -12.75 -6.90 33.32
C GLY A 547 -12.18 -5.54 32.90
N ILE A 548 -12.91 -4.45 33.15
CA ILE A 548 -12.51 -3.09 32.80
C ILE A 548 -12.04 -2.36 34.07
N HIS A 549 -10.93 -1.65 33.94
CA HIS A 549 -10.30 -0.91 35.03
C HIS A 549 -10.01 0.53 34.60
N TYR A 550 -9.83 1.44 35.56
CA TYR A 550 -9.37 2.79 35.26
C TYR A 550 -7.85 2.81 35.18
N ASN A 551 -7.31 3.46 34.14
CA ASN A 551 -5.89 3.71 34.06
C ASN A 551 -5.46 4.70 35.18
N VAL A 552 -4.37 4.38 35.88
CA VAL A 552 -3.91 5.11 37.09
C VAL A 552 -3.13 6.38 36.73
N PHE A 553 -2.70 6.54 35.47
CA PHE A 553 -1.89 7.66 35.02
C PHE A 553 -2.60 8.44 33.91
N GLU A 554 -3.09 9.63 34.29
CA GLU A 554 -3.63 10.72 33.45
C GLU A 554 -4.98 10.45 32.73
N GLN A 555 -6.04 11.05 33.30
CA GLN A 555 -7.47 10.90 32.98
C GLN A 555 -8.03 9.48 33.21
N PRO A 556 -9.24 9.32 33.78
CA PRO A 556 -9.83 8.01 34.05
C PRO A 556 -10.33 7.39 32.73
N LEU A 557 -9.39 6.98 31.88
CA LEU A 557 -9.66 6.16 30.71
C LEU A 557 -9.97 4.73 31.15
N LEU A 558 -11.06 4.18 30.63
CA LEU A 558 -11.43 2.79 30.81
C LEU A 558 -10.47 1.94 29.98
N THR A 559 -9.81 1.00 30.63
CA THR A 559 -8.88 0.08 29.99
C THR A 559 -9.22 -1.36 30.30
N VAL A 560 -8.81 -2.26 29.41
CA VAL A 560 -8.93 -3.70 29.57
C VAL A 560 -7.56 -4.34 29.34
N ASP A 561 -7.20 -5.26 30.23
CA ASP A 561 -6.01 -6.11 30.06
C ASP A 561 -6.23 -7.08 28.90
N ILE A 562 -5.19 -7.32 28.09
CA ILE A 562 -5.24 -8.23 26.94
C ILE A 562 -5.83 -9.62 27.24
N HIS A 563 -5.62 -10.13 28.46
CA HIS A 563 -6.10 -11.44 28.88
C HIS A 563 -7.59 -11.44 29.27
N ASN A 564 -8.17 -10.26 29.50
CA ASN A 564 -9.57 -10.07 29.88
C ASN A 564 -10.48 -9.69 28.71
N LEU A 565 -9.97 -9.71 27.48
CA LEU A 565 -10.74 -9.40 26.27
C LEU A 565 -11.87 -10.42 26.05
N ASN A 566 -13.03 -9.95 25.58
CA ASN A 566 -14.21 -10.78 25.34
C ASN A 566 -14.19 -11.47 23.97
N TYR A 567 -13.33 -12.48 23.81
CA TYR A 567 -13.28 -13.29 22.60
C TYR A 567 -14.51 -14.17 22.37
N ASP A 568 -15.40 -14.31 23.35
CA ASP A 568 -16.67 -15.05 23.25
C ASP A 568 -17.83 -14.20 22.71
N SER A 569 -17.56 -12.93 22.36
CA SER A 569 -18.59 -12.01 21.88
C SER A 569 -19.27 -12.53 20.61
N LYS A 570 -20.60 -12.59 20.61
CA LYS A 570 -21.41 -13.02 19.43
C LYS A 570 -21.25 -12.10 18.21
N LEU A 571 -20.61 -10.95 18.39
CA LEU A 571 -20.30 -10.00 17.32
C LEU A 571 -19.00 -10.34 16.58
N ILE A 572 -18.17 -11.23 17.11
CA ILE A 572 -16.94 -11.72 16.46
C ILE A 572 -17.32 -12.64 15.31
N CYS A 573 -16.53 -12.60 14.24
CA CYS A 573 -16.67 -13.50 13.09
C CYS A 573 -16.09 -14.89 13.40
N HIS A 574 -16.76 -15.64 14.28
CA HIS A 574 -16.43 -17.03 14.52
C HIS A 574 -16.72 -17.88 13.28
N ASN A 575 -16.02 -19.01 13.14
CA ASN A 575 -16.26 -20.06 12.14
C ASN A 575 -15.76 -19.78 10.71
N LEU A 576 -15.01 -18.70 10.46
CA LEU A 576 -14.44 -18.44 9.12
C LEU A 576 -13.55 -19.58 8.60
N LEU A 577 -12.86 -20.27 9.51
CA LEU A 577 -12.01 -21.43 9.21
C LEU A 577 -12.70 -22.78 9.43
N GLU A 578 -13.98 -22.82 9.80
CA GLU A 578 -14.67 -24.06 10.19
C GLU A 578 -14.67 -25.08 9.05
N ARG A 579 -15.02 -24.65 7.83
CA ARG A 579 -15.05 -25.53 6.66
C ARG A 579 -13.67 -26.10 6.33
N LEU A 580 -12.62 -25.28 6.41
CA LEU A 580 -11.24 -25.73 6.25
C LEU A 580 -10.88 -26.76 7.34
N ASN A 581 -11.18 -26.48 8.60
CA ASN A 581 -10.91 -27.38 9.72
C ASN A 581 -11.65 -28.72 9.62
N ILE A 582 -12.91 -28.72 9.13
CA ILE A 582 -13.69 -29.93 8.86
C ILE A 582 -13.01 -30.76 7.76
N VAL A 583 -12.64 -30.13 6.65
CA VAL A 583 -11.98 -30.82 5.52
C VAL A 583 -10.63 -31.39 5.95
N CYS A 584 -9.82 -30.64 6.70
CA CYS A 584 -8.56 -31.14 7.27
C CYS A 584 -8.80 -32.34 8.20
N GLY A 585 -9.84 -32.31 9.03
CA GLY A 585 -10.19 -33.41 9.93
C GLY A 585 -10.60 -34.68 9.17
N LYS A 586 -11.39 -34.54 8.10
CA LYS A 586 -11.74 -35.65 7.21
C LYS A 586 -10.48 -36.30 6.64
N VAL A 587 -9.58 -35.51 6.05
CA VAL A 587 -8.31 -36.00 5.49
C VAL A 587 -7.50 -36.73 6.54
N LEU A 588 -7.24 -36.12 7.71
CA LEU A 588 -6.50 -36.74 8.81
C LEU A 588 -7.07 -38.09 9.22
N SER A 589 -8.40 -38.20 9.34
CA SER A 589 -9.09 -39.44 9.73
C SER A 589 -9.12 -40.54 8.66
N GLY A 590 -8.70 -40.21 7.44
CA GLY A 590 -8.71 -41.12 6.29
C GLY A 590 -7.34 -41.39 5.68
N LEU A 591 -6.25 -40.80 6.21
CA LEU A 591 -4.89 -41.01 5.69
C LEU A 591 -4.45 -42.47 5.74
N ASP A 592 -4.98 -43.27 6.67
CA ASP A 592 -4.73 -44.70 6.80
C ASP A 592 -5.40 -45.54 5.70
N LYS A 593 -6.41 -44.98 5.01
CA LYS A 593 -7.20 -45.65 3.96
C LYS A 593 -6.70 -45.37 2.55
N VAL A 594 -5.71 -44.49 2.40
CA VAL A 594 -5.16 -44.08 1.10
C VAL A 594 -3.64 -44.22 1.09
N ASN A 595 -3.07 -44.54 -0.07
CA ASN A 595 -1.63 -44.60 -0.19
C ASN A 595 -1.05 -43.17 -0.24
N THR A 596 -0.24 -42.80 0.75
CA THR A 596 0.50 -41.53 0.77
C THR A 596 1.91 -41.64 0.20
N GLY A 597 2.41 -42.88 -0.03
CA GLY A 597 3.68 -43.15 -0.71
C GLY A 597 3.55 -43.06 -2.22
N VAL A 598 3.14 -41.88 -2.69
CA VAL A 598 2.90 -41.58 -4.11
C VAL A 598 4.19 -41.08 -4.75
N ASP A 599 4.50 -41.51 -5.96
CA ASP A 599 5.60 -40.93 -6.73
C ASP A 599 5.26 -39.48 -7.09
N LEU A 600 5.91 -38.54 -6.41
CA LEU A 600 5.70 -37.11 -6.58
C LEU A 600 6.09 -36.60 -7.98
N LYS A 601 6.79 -37.41 -8.78
CA LYS A 601 7.18 -37.09 -10.16
C LYS A 601 6.17 -37.56 -11.21
N ASP A 602 5.21 -38.43 -10.84
CA ASP A 602 4.17 -38.90 -11.76
C ASP A 602 2.88 -38.06 -11.60
N PRO A 603 2.53 -37.21 -12.59
CA PRO A 603 1.32 -36.39 -12.53
C PRO A 603 0.03 -37.20 -12.41
N ASN A 604 -0.01 -38.42 -12.97
CA ASN A 604 -1.19 -39.27 -12.86
C ASN A 604 -1.31 -39.88 -11.46
N ALA A 605 -0.21 -40.19 -10.80
CA ALA A 605 -0.20 -40.68 -9.43
C ALA A 605 -0.72 -39.60 -8.45
N LEU A 606 -0.32 -38.34 -8.63
CA LEU A 606 -0.83 -37.20 -7.87
C LEU A 606 -2.34 -37.01 -8.02
N VAL A 607 -2.85 -37.07 -9.26
CA VAL A 607 -4.29 -36.96 -9.53
C VAL A 607 -5.06 -38.16 -8.96
N ASN A 608 -4.49 -39.36 -9.06
CA ASN A 608 -5.09 -40.57 -8.51
C ASN A 608 -5.21 -40.51 -7.00
N PHE A 609 -4.26 -39.90 -6.28
CA PHE A 609 -4.38 -39.67 -4.84
C PHE A 609 -5.66 -38.92 -4.46
N VAL A 610 -6.01 -37.84 -5.19
CA VAL A 610 -7.26 -37.11 -4.97
C VAL A 610 -8.49 -37.95 -5.31
N TYR A 611 -8.41 -38.78 -6.36
CA TYR A 611 -9.49 -39.73 -6.66
C TYR A 611 -9.64 -40.82 -5.61
N ASP A 612 -8.55 -41.27 -5.00
CA ASP A 612 -8.58 -42.27 -3.94
C ASP A 612 -9.17 -41.69 -2.66
N LEU A 613 -8.84 -40.44 -2.31
CA LEU A 613 -9.53 -39.69 -1.26
C LEU A 613 -11.05 -39.62 -1.53
N SER A 614 -11.46 -39.37 -2.78
CA SER A 614 -12.87 -39.32 -3.15
C SER A 614 -13.56 -40.69 -3.17
N ARG A 615 -12.89 -41.75 -3.62
CA ARG A 615 -13.40 -43.13 -3.63
C ARG A 615 -13.55 -43.69 -2.23
N ALA A 616 -12.60 -43.37 -1.35
CA ALA A 616 -12.65 -43.69 0.07
C ALA A 616 -13.71 -42.85 0.84
N LYS A 617 -14.43 -41.95 0.14
CA LYS A 617 -15.44 -41.04 0.71
C LYS A 617 -14.88 -40.15 1.82
N ILE A 618 -13.60 -39.79 1.72
CA ILE A 618 -12.93 -38.90 2.67
C ILE A 618 -13.28 -37.45 2.35
N ILE A 619 -12.97 -37.00 1.13
CA ILE A 619 -13.34 -35.68 0.62
C ILE A 619 -13.76 -35.80 -0.85
N SER A 620 -14.70 -34.98 -1.29
CA SER A 620 -15.06 -34.88 -2.70
C SER A 620 -14.04 -34.07 -3.49
N LYS A 621 -13.97 -34.30 -4.82
CA LYS A 621 -13.18 -33.45 -5.73
C LYS A 621 -13.57 -31.97 -5.62
N ASN A 622 -14.86 -31.69 -5.41
CA ASN A 622 -15.36 -30.33 -5.21
C ASN A 622 -14.84 -29.72 -3.91
N GLU A 623 -14.88 -30.45 -2.79
CA GLU A 623 -14.30 -29.97 -1.51
C GLU A 623 -12.79 -29.72 -1.64
N PHE A 624 -12.08 -30.51 -2.44
CA PHE A 624 -10.65 -30.32 -2.66
C PHE A 624 -10.32 -29.04 -3.46
N MET A 625 -11.10 -28.74 -4.51
CA MET A 625 -10.84 -27.63 -5.43
C MET A 625 -11.59 -26.33 -5.10
N SER A 626 -12.64 -26.37 -4.29
CA SER A 626 -13.43 -25.17 -3.95
C SER A 626 -12.73 -24.28 -2.93
N ASN A 627 -13.04 -22.99 -2.96
CA ASN A 627 -12.69 -22.06 -1.88
C ASN A 627 -13.28 -22.56 -0.55
N LEU A 628 -12.42 -22.77 0.44
CA LEU A 628 -12.76 -23.25 1.78
C LEU A 628 -12.98 -22.11 2.76
N ILE A 629 -12.52 -20.91 2.45
CA ILE A 629 -12.79 -19.69 3.22
C ILE A 629 -13.73 -18.80 2.40
N HIS A 630 -14.85 -18.41 3.00
CA HIS A 630 -15.89 -17.63 2.32
C HIS A 630 -15.33 -16.32 1.77
N CYS A 631 -15.59 -16.02 0.50
CA CYS A 631 -15.13 -14.81 -0.19
C CYS A 631 -13.61 -14.54 -0.20
N ILE A 632 -12.78 -15.53 0.14
CA ILE A 632 -11.33 -15.52 -0.10
C ILE A 632 -11.05 -16.37 -1.34
N THR A 633 -10.55 -15.71 -2.39
CA THR A 633 -10.28 -16.36 -3.68
C THR A 633 -9.05 -17.26 -3.59
N ASP A 634 -9.05 -18.36 -4.34
CA ASP A 634 -7.99 -19.37 -4.36
C ASP A 634 -7.72 -20.05 -3.00
N SER A 635 -8.67 -20.01 -2.07
CA SER A 635 -8.60 -20.66 -0.76
C SER A 635 -8.89 -22.17 -0.81
N SER A 636 -8.31 -22.89 -1.77
CA SER A 636 -8.43 -24.35 -1.88
C SER A 636 -7.67 -25.07 -0.76
N LEU A 637 -7.91 -26.37 -0.57
CA LEU A 637 -7.22 -27.14 0.49
C LEU A 637 -5.69 -27.07 0.35
N GLY A 638 -5.19 -27.30 -0.87
CA GLY A 638 -3.75 -27.29 -1.14
C GLY A 638 -3.10 -25.93 -0.90
N ALA A 639 -3.77 -24.84 -1.33
CA ALA A 639 -3.27 -23.48 -1.14
C ALA A 639 -3.35 -23.02 0.33
N CYS A 640 -4.46 -23.30 1.02
CA CYS A 640 -4.63 -22.92 2.43
C CYS A 640 -3.58 -23.57 3.34
N LEU A 641 -3.18 -24.82 3.08
CA LEU A 641 -2.18 -25.50 3.90
C LEU A 641 -0.76 -24.92 3.73
N LEU A 642 -0.48 -24.19 2.65
CA LEU A 642 0.78 -23.45 2.53
C LEU A 642 0.86 -22.28 3.52
N ASP A 643 -0.28 -21.64 3.81
CA ASP A 643 -0.38 -20.43 4.64
C ASP A 643 -1.04 -20.67 5.99
N TYR A 644 -1.17 -21.92 6.44
CA TYR A 644 -2.07 -22.28 7.53
C TYR A 644 -1.85 -21.45 8.82
N LEU A 645 -0.59 -21.13 9.18
CA LEU A 645 -0.28 -20.29 10.34
C LEU A 645 -0.80 -18.86 10.17
N THR A 646 -0.57 -18.26 9.01
CA THR A 646 -1.03 -16.89 8.71
C THR A 646 -2.55 -16.83 8.61
N LEU A 647 -3.19 -17.88 8.07
CA LEU A 647 -4.65 -17.96 8.03
C LEU A 647 -5.26 -18.07 9.43
N ILE A 648 -4.71 -18.93 10.29
CA ILE A 648 -5.13 -19.03 11.70
C ILE A 648 -4.98 -17.68 12.39
N MET A 649 -3.81 -17.05 12.25
CA MET A 649 -3.51 -15.76 12.83
C MET A 649 -4.52 -14.66 12.44
N LEU A 650 -4.89 -14.58 11.16
CA LEU A 650 -5.76 -13.49 10.67
C LEU A 650 -7.26 -13.77 10.87
N PHE A 651 -7.68 -15.04 10.80
CA PHE A 651 -9.11 -15.39 10.74
C PHE A 651 -9.66 -16.05 12.00
N SER A 652 -8.82 -16.43 12.96
CA SER A 652 -9.28 -17.06 14.21
C SER A 652 -9.00 -16.20 15.44
N VAL A 653 -9.80 -16.41 16.48
CA VAL A 653 -9.60 -15.83 17.81
C VAL A 653 -9.39 -16.92 18.87
N PRO A 654 -8.84 -16.60 20.06
CA PRO A 654 -8.78 -17.55 21.18
C PRO A 654 -10.15 -18.22 21.42
N GLY A 655 -10.15 -19.56 21.47
CA GLY A 655 -11.38 -20.37 21.62
C GLY A 655 -11.89 -21.01 20.32
N ASP A 656 -11.50 -20.52 19.15
CA ASP A 656 -11.89 -21.13 17.87
C ASP A 656 -11.24 -22.51 17.66
N ASN A 657 -11.97 -23.44 17.03
CA ASN A 657 -11.46 -24.77 16.74
C ASN A 657 -10.70 -24.82 15.41
N VAL A 658 -9.36 -24.80 15.49
CA VAL A 658 -8.44 -24.90 14.35
C VAL A 658 -7.50 -26.12 14.42
N ASN A 659 -7.76 -27.05 15.35
CA ASN A 659 -6.85 -28.15 15.69
C ASN A 659 -6.52 -29.08 14.51
N ASN A 660 -7.47 -29.34 13.60
CA ASN A 660 -7.21 -30.22 12.46
C ASN A 660 -6.36 -29.51 11.40
N ILE A 661 -6.52 -28.19 11.25
CA ILE A 661 -5.69 -27.39 10.34
C ILE A 661 -4.24 -27.48 10.79
N ILE A 662 -3.97 -27.26 12.07
CA ILE A 662 -2.63 -27.35 12.66
C ILE A 662 -2.05 -28.76 12.43
N LYS A 663 -2.76 -29.81 12.88
CA LYS A 663 -2.28 -31.20 12.79
C LYS A 663 -2.00 -31.66 11.36
N LEU A 664 -2.78 -31.20 10.38
CA LEU A 664 -2.54 -31.53 8.98
C LEU A 664 -1.42 -30.67 8.39
N GLY A 665 -1.37 -29.38 8.72
CA GLY A 665 -0.32 -28.45 8.31
C GLY A 665 1.07 -28.86 8.80
N GLU A 666 1.19 -29.54 9.93
CA GLU A 666 2.47 -30.07 10.43
C GLU A 666 2.98 -31.30 9.66
N LYS A 667 2.12 -31.99 8.89
CA LYS A 667 2.49 -33.17 8.10
C LYS A 667 3.05 -32.77 6.74
N SER A 668 4.30 -32.30 6.70
CA SER A 668 4.97 -31.79 5.50
C SER A 668 4.78 -32.67 4.25
N ASP A 669 4.97 -33.99 4.36
CA ASP A 669 4.84 -34.93 3.22
C ASP A 669 3.41 -34.96 2.65
N VAL A 670 2.41 -34.86 3.52
CA VAL A 670 0.99 -34.86 3.14
C VAL A 670 0.61 -33.50 2.54
N VAL A 671 1.11 -32.40 3.12
CA VAL A 671 0.91 -31.06 2.58
C VAL A 671 1.51 -30.94 1.17
N GLN A 672 2.73 -31.44 0.98
CA GLN A 672 3.38 -31.51 -0.33
C GLN A 672 2.54 -32.28 -1.34
N LEU A 673 2.05 -33.46 -0.96
CA LEU A 673 1.23 -34.30 -1.82
C LEU A 673 -0.10 -33.63 -2.21
N LEU A 674 -0.79 -33.02 -1.24
CA LEU A 674 -2.05 -32.29 -1.49
C LEU A 674 -1.81 -31.06 -2.38
N PHE A 675 -0.71 -30.34 -2.17
CA PHE A 675 -0.37 -29.16 -2.97
C PHE A 675 -0.03 -29.52 -4.43
N LEU A 676 0.85 -30.51 -4.65
CA LEU A 676 1.22 -30.93 -6.01
C LEU A 676 0.03 -31.51 -6.78
N ALA A 677 -0.86 -32.23 -6.10
CA ALA A 677 -2.10 -32.72 -6.71
C ALA A 677 -3.07 -31.58 -7.07
N TYR A 678 -3.11 -30.52 -6.27
CA TYR A 678 -3.86 -29.30 -6.58
C TYR A 678 -3.30 -28.58 -7.82
N GLU A 679 -1.98 -28.40 -7.91
CA GLU A 679 -1.35 -27.79 -9.08
C GLU A 679 -1.66 -28.56 -10.37
N GLU A 680 -1.53 -29.89 -10.34
CA GLU A 680 -1.77 -30.74 -11.50
C GLU A 680 -3.24 -30.76 -11.92
N LEU A 681 -4.18 -30.78 -10.96
CA LEU A 681 -5.60 -30.68 -11.28
C LEU A 681 -5.96 -29.32 -11.86
N SER A 682 -5.38 -28.24 -11.35
CA SER A 682 -5.58 -26.88 -11.84
C SER A 682 -5.05 -26.72 -13.27
N SER A 683 -3.87 -27.27 -13.57
CA SER A 683 -3.23 -27.23 -14.90
C SER A 683 -4.04 -27.97 -15.97
N ARG A 684 -4.75 -29.04 -15.61
CA ARG A 684 -5.62 -29.80 -16.51
C ARG A 684 -6.95 -29.10 -16.79
N MET A 685 -7.41 -28.26 -15.87
CA MET A 685 -8.66 -27.50 -16.05
C MET A 685 -8.47 -26.26 -16.90
N SER A 686 -7.30 -25.61 -16.87
CA SER A 686 -7.00 -24.45 -17.73
C SER A 686 -6.76 -24.78 -19.21
N LYS A 687 -6.53 -26.07 -19.53
CA LYS A 687 -6.32 -26.58 -20.90
C LYS A 687 -7.61 -27.04 -21.60
N LYS A 688 -8.75 -26.98 -20.92
CA LYS A 688 -10.09 -27.28 -21.47
C LYS A 688 -10.88 -26.00 -21.61
#